data_AF-A0AAN6ESM6-F1
#
_entry.id   AF-A0AAN6ESM6-F1
#
_cell.length_a   1.000
_cell.length_b   1.000
_cell.length_c   1.000
_cell.angle_alpha   90.00
_cell.angle_beta   90.00
_cell.angle_gamma   90.00
#
_symmetry.space_group_name_H-M   'P 1'
#
loop_
_entity.id
_entity.type
_entity.pdbx_description
1 polymer ?
#
loop_
_entity_poly.entity_id
_entity_poly.type
_entity_poly.pdbx_seq_one_letter_code
_entity_poly.pdbx_strand_id
1 'polypeptide(L)'
;MLLNPSHKITFSGLPPDVLDPYVRYKKGTRALVAWFIQYSPSPNRKVKSLPIKELESLAQAASTKLRSLPDIVHFYFRETIAARKKLSKYFRGNVDECAEDVDTINHEHFTTSLAQIYNNLCACCEQTNSRAQKQQTKNNLAQRTNALVNHYNGLSVEDVDDDDETEEPLPALSSCPECTVSASPSCDDESAEVHFSDDGLGIMMEVAAAVERIKDITSSVERCWDLAGKNQLSFPVAAFITNVAFASIRQVGIELLQHDENMTVSGLHRTFCSFNRSGRDTSSGPNGDETESANHELLDQLQNMEQALFYYRDGHRSLTIQSCPTCVQKPADYLQLPTGEDCSGKHRLAEAILDNIYHLIASKEVPTSIVRNSSPTYADAGYLITRPDEQTQSWSAVFGLHLLTSGYKSYLQSVESASAISKCRLTSLRLAQQASSQIATLLKDKTCWPCRCTQTLAYHLQNLEFDLRAYAKHRCWDLYFQSPWVAGNHVLEMLDLCHYYGMRVFNYRHYVGAVLHSYNVLQQLGGLEEIPILESLCTQFSGMFFPGGTRPKASFRACWGRYVGARLKFKKGHKRNDRDSWCMAIPAHAARRAAGLGAKSEHDELRSDCLLFKIKQQDYYLSDDQWDNVNNSSSSSTQPTIKDGGRKESAASSRRSSSLSTSTVSSTFSRSSSASSNTSFGSMCGSSGNGSSMTPLLALAQTLQRTCDQSDSALLPTPRLNLFAVFEYCVRVVSRLSDATHTGKEERGMNCICFASSILTAADRICDSRRLGRIETWKKDERECVNLTKSAIHDVFTNVKAEDLLWNI
;
A
#
# COMPACT_ATOMS: atom_id res chain seq x y z
N MET A 1 14.58 2.86 23.65
CA MET A 1 13.44 3.70 23.22
C MET A 1 12.48 3.90 24.39
N LEU A 2 12.23 5.15 24.77
CA LEU A 2 11.22 5.53 25.76
C LEU A 2 9.85 5.44 25.08
N LEU A 3 9.02 4.46 25.47
CA LEU A 3 7.59 4.47 25.13
C LEU A 3 6.99 5.72 25.78
N ASN A 4 6.70 6.73 24.95
CA ASN A 4 5.92 7.88 25.35
C ASN A 4 4.49 7.39 25.58
N PRO A 5 3.89 7.57 26.77
CA PRO A 5 2.49 7.23 27.03
C PRO A 5 1.59 8.27 26.37
N SER A 6 1.68 8.41 25.06
CA SER A 6 0.80 9.27 24.27
C SER A 6 -0.40 8.44 23.79
N HIS A 7 -1.55 8.68 24.43
CA HIS A 7 -2.92 8.47 23.95
C HIS A 7 -3.46 7.05 23.68
N LYS A 8 -2.67 5.98 23.54
CA LYS A 8 -3.24 4.63 23.25
C LYS A 8 -3.73 3.82 24.47
N ILE A 9 -3.32 4.15 25.69
CA ILE A 9 -3.63 3.33 26.90
C ILE A 9 -4.82 3.88 27.72
N THR A 10 -5.30 5.09 27.44
CA THR A 10 -6.47 5.71 28.11
C THR A 10 -7.81 5.02 27.80
N PHE A 11 -7.82 3.98 26.97
CA PHE A 11 -9.02 3.29 26.48
C PHE A 11 -9.45 2.05 27.28
N SER A 12 -8.78 1.74 28.40
CA SER A 12 -9.02 0.49 29.15
C SER A 12 -10.24 0.48 30.08
N GLY A 13 -11.00 1.59 30.19
CA GLY A 13 -12.10 1.72 31.15
C GLY A 13 -11.68 1.68 32.63
N LEU A 14 -10.41 1.38 32.93
CA LEU A 14 -9.88 1.33 34.28
C LEU A 14 -9.67 2.74 34.85
N PRO A 15 -9.96 2.96 36.14
CA PRO A 15 -9.61 4.18 36.84
C PRO A 15 -8.10 4.51 36.67
N PRO A 16 -7.71 5.78 36.45
CA PRO A 16 -6.31 6.16 36.24
C PRO A 16 -5.35 5.66 37.33
N ASP A 17 -5.84 5.54 38.56
CA ASP A 17 -5.12 5.05 39.74
C ASP A 17 -4.85 3.54 39.75
N VAL A 18 -5.55 2.77 38.91
CA VAL A 18 -5.35 1.32 38.63
C VAL A 18 -4.51 1.13 37.37
N LEU A 19 -4.77 1.93 36.34
CA LEU A 19 -4.08 1.87 35.06
C LEU A 19 -2.58 2.19 35.18
N ASP A 20 -2.22 3.23 35.95
CA ASP A 20 -0.82 3.62 36.14
C ASP A 20 0.02 2.51 36.81
N PRO A 21 -0.42 1.87 37.91
CA PRO A 21 0.24 0.67 38.45
C PRO A 21 0.33 -0.47 37.44
N TYR A 22 -0.71 -0.70 36.64
CA TYR A 22 -0.72 -1.73 35.60
C TYR A 22 0.41 -1.52 34.58
N VAL A 23 0.48 -0.32 34.00
CA VAL A 23 1.51 0.04 33.02
C VAL A 23 2.91 -0.06 33.63
N ARG A 24 3.09 0.43 34.86
CA ARG A 24 4.39 0.40 35.56
C ARG A 24 4.88 -1.01 35.80
N TYR A 25 4.03 -1.90 36.34
CA TYR A 25 4.50 -3.26 36.58
C TYR A 25 4.75 -4.00 35.27
N LYS A 26 3.98 -3.76 34.19
CA LYS A 26 4.24 -4.36 32.87
C LYS A 26 5.60 -3.94 32.33
N LYS A 27 5.87 -2.64 32.31
CA LYS A 27 7.16 -2.08 31.89
C LYS A 27 8.31 -2.64 32.72
N GLY A 28 8.16 -2.66 34.04
CA GLY A 28 9.18 -3.21 34.92
C GLY A 28 9.38 -4.71 34.73
N THR A 29 8.31 -5.49 34.57
CA THR A 29 8.47 -6.94 34.34
C THR A 29 9.11 -7.26 32.99
N ARG A 30 8.77 -6.52 31.92
CA ARG A 30 9.44 -6.65 30.60
C ARG A 30 10.93 -6.34 30.67
N ALA A 31 11.30 -5.27 31.37
CA ALA A 31 12.70 -4.92 31.56
C ALA A 31 13.46 -6.01 32.33
N LEU A 32 12.83 -6.63 33.33
CA LEU A 32 13.41 -7.77 34.06
C LEU A 32 13.59 -9.00 33.18
N VAL A 33 12.58 -9.37 32.36
CA VAL A 33 12.68 -10.52 31.45
C VAL A 33 13.77 -10.31 30.40
N ALA A 34 13.80 -9.14 29.75
CA ALA A 34 14.84 -8.82 28.79
C ALA A 34 16.24 -8.92 29.41
N TRP A 35 16.39 -8.42 30.64
CA TRP A 35 17.63 -8.55 31.40
C TRP A 35 17.98 -10.01 31.70
N PHE A 36 17.03 -10.84 32.14
CA PHE A 36 17.29 -12.26 32.40
C PHE A 36 17.66 -13.06 31.15
N ILE A 37 17.03 -12.77 30.01
CA ILE A 37 17.36 -13.42 28.73
C ILE A 37 18.78 -13.04 28.29
N GLN A 38 19.14 -11.76 28.40
CA GLN A 38 20.49 -11.28 28.06
C GLN A 38 21.58 -11.93 28.92
N TYR A 39 21.30 -12.19 30.20
CA TYR A 39 22.26 -12.78 31.14
C TYR A 39 22.15 -14.32 31.25
N SER A 40 21.23 -14.92 30.51
CA SER A 40 21.07 -16.37 30.42
C SER A 40 22.29 -17.02 29.73
N PRO A 41 22.70 -18.24 30.13
CA PRO A 41 23.71 -19.01 29.40
C PRO A 41 23.33 -19.37 27.95
N SER A 42 22.08 -19.16 27.55
CA SER A 42 21.60 -19.41 26.18
C SER A 42 20.77 -18.23 25.66
N PRO A 43 21.42 -17.10 25.28
CA PRO A 43 20.73 -15.87 24.86
C PRO A 43 19.89 -16.02 23.59
N ASN A 44 20.04 -17.12 22.84
CA ASN A 44 19.33 -17.37 21.58
C ASN A 44 18.01 -18.14 21.71
N ARG A 45 17.54 -18.43 22.94
CA ARG A 45 16.24 -19.11 23.10
C ARG A 45 15.11 -18.10 22.90
N LYS A 46 14.49 -18.09 21.71
CA LYS A 46 13.24 -17.35 21.45
C LYS A 46 12.11 -17.97 22.27
N VAL A 47 11.94 -17.52 23.52
CA VAL A 47 10.87 -17.98 24.41
C VAL A 47 9.70 -17.00 24.27
N LYS A 48 8.56 -17.47 23.75
CA LYS A 48 7.33 -16.65 23.59
C LYS A 48 6.68 -16.30 24.93
N SER A 49 6.68 -17.24 25.89
CA SER A 49 6.17 -17.04 27.25
C SER A 49 7.12 -17.63 28.28
N LEU A 50 7.39 -16.88 29.36
CA LEU A 50 8.33 -17.29 30.40
C LEU A 50 7.59 -17.58 31.72
N PRO A 51 7.40 -18.86 32.10
CA PRO A 51 6.83 -19.22 33.40
C PRO A 51 7.67 -18.68 34.56
N ILE A 52 7.05 -18.36 35.70
CA ILE A 52 7.79 -17.81 36.85
C ILE A 52 8.88 -18.76 37.38
N LYS A 53 8.68 -20.08 37.27
CA LYS A 53 9.70 -21.09 37.62
C LYS A 53 10.92 -21.02 36.69
N GLU A 54 10.71 -20.70 35.43
CA GLU A 54 11.81 -20.47 34.48
C GLU A 54 12.49 -19.12 34.76
N LEU A 55 11.74 -18.08 35.12
CA LEU A 55 12.31 -16.82 35.58
C LEU A 55 13.21 -17.03 36.82
N GLU A 56 12.77 -17.87 37.77
CA GLU A 56 13.56 -18.23 38.94
C GLU A 56 14.85 -18.99 38.55
N SER A 57 14.77 -19.96 37.64
CA SER A 57 15.96 -20.69 37.20
C SER A 57 16.94 -19.80 36.43
N LEU A 58 16.44 -18.88 35.61
CA LEU A 58 17.24 -17.85 34.95
C LEU A 58 17.89 -16.91 35.96
N ALA A 59 17.17 -16.53 37.02
CA ALA A 59 17.72 -15.70 38.08
C ALA A 59 18.82 -16.41 38.88
N GLN A 60 18.63 -17.69 39.19
CA GLN A 60 19.66 -18.51 39.82
C GLN A 60 20.90 -18.60 38.91
N ALA A 61 20.72 -18.86 37.60
CA ALA A 61 21.83 -18.90 36.66
C ALA A 61 22.57 -17.54 36.58
N ALA A 62 21.83 -16.43 36.51
CA ALA A 62 22.41 -15.08 36.50
C ALA A 62 23.17 -14.78 37.80
N SER A 63 22.63 -15.20 38.96
CA SER A 63 23.25 -14.98 40.28
C SER A 63 24.66 -15.55 40.39
N THR A 64 24.96 -16.65 39.69
CA THR A 64 26.30 -17.26 39.70
C THR A 64 27.36 -16.43 38.97
N LYS A 65 26.93 -15.58 38.03
CA LYS A 65 27.81 -14.77 37.18
C LYS A 65 27.92 -13.32 37.65
N LEU A 66 26.97 -12.84 38.44
CA LEU A 66 26.87 -11.45 38.86
C LEU A 66 27.69 -11.19 40.12
N ARG A 67 28.50 -10.12 40.11
CA ARG A 67 29.18 -9.61 41.30
C ARG A 67 28.27 -8.70 42.13
N SER A 68 27.43 -7.93 41.45
CA SER A 68 26.45 -7.02 42.03
C SER A 68 25.29 -6.84 41.06
N LEU A 69 24.09 -6.61 41.58
CA LEU A 69 22.91 -6.33 40.78
C LEU A 69 22.93 -4.84 40.34
N PRO A 70 22.73 -4.51 39.05
CA PRO A 70 22.70 -3.11 38.61
C PRO A 70 21.55 -2.33 39.25
N ASP A 71 21.76 -1.05 39.56
CA ASP A 71 20.75 -0.17 40.20
C ASP A 71 19.43 -0.10 39.41
N ILE A 72 19.52 -0.14 38.08
CA ILE A 72 18.34 -0.13 37.20
C ILE A 72 17.49 -1.39 37.38
N VAL A 73 18.12 -2.54 37.65
CA VAL A 73 17.43 -3.81 37.89
C VAL A 73 16.80 -3.80 39.29
N HIS A 74 17.49 -3.27 40.29
CA HIS A 74 16.92 -3.00 41.62
C HIS A 74 15.66 -2.12 41.53
N PHE A 75 15.73 -1.04 40.76
CA PHE A 75 14.61 -0.14 40.53
C PHE A 75 13.42 -0.89 39.93
N TYR A 76 13.62 -1.66 38.85
CA TYR A 76 12.53 -2.39 38.20
C TYR A 76 11.90 -3.46 39.10
N PHE A 77 12.68 -4.19 39.90
CA PHE A 77 12.11 -5.14 40.87
C PHE A 77 11.23 -4.42 41.89
N ARG A 78 11.73 -3.35 42.52
CA ARG A 78 10.99 -2.61 43.56
C ARG A 78 9.72 -2.00 43.00
N GLU A 79 9.81 -1.35 41.84
CA GLU A 79 8.67 -0.73 41.17
C GLU A 79 7.62 -1.77 40.76
N THR A 80 8.05 -2.86 40.11
CA THR A 80 7.16 -3.94 39.66
C THR A 80 6.44 -4.60 40.83
N ILE A 81 7.15 -4.94 41.90
CA ILE A 81 6.57 -5.58 43.09
C ILE A 81 5.59 -4.61 43.77
N ALA A 82 5.94 -3.34 43.93
CA ALA A 82 5.08 -2.34 44.55
C ALA A 82 3.79 -2.12 43.74
N ALA A 83 3.92 -1.99 42.42
CA ALA A 83 2.79 -1.80 41.51
C ALA A 83 1.87 -3.04 41.47
N ARG A 84 2.43 -4.26 41.42
CA ARG A 84 1.63 -5.50 41.52
C ARG A 84 0.90 -5.62 42.85
N LYS A 85 1.55 -5.32 43.99
CA LYS A 85 0.89 -5.30 45.30
C LYS A 85 -0.26 -4.31 45.36
N LYS A 86 -0.12 -3.14 44.74
CA LYS A 86 -1.19 -2.13 44.66
C LYS A 86 -2.38 -2.66 43.85
N LEU A 87 -2.14 -3.38 42.75
CA LEU A 87 -3.20 -4.00 41.95
C LEU A 87 -3.89 -5.16 42.67
N SER A 88 -3.14 -6.09 43.26
CA SER A 88 -3.73 -7.19 44.05
C SER A 88 -4.62 -6.65 45.17
N LYS A 89 -4.20 -5.55 45.82
CA LYS A 89 -5.02 -4.87 46.84
C LYS A 89 -6.30 -4.27 46.25
N TYR A 90 -6.24 -3.68 45.06
CA TYR A 90 -7.40 -3.12 44.38
C TYR A 90 -8.42 -4.21 44.04
N PHE A 91 -7.97 -5.30 43.41
CA PHE A 91 -8.87 -6.40 43.03
C PHE A 91 -9.46 -7.12 44.25
N ARG A 92 -8.67 -7.36 45.32
CA ARG A 92 -9.23 -7.87 46.59
C ARG A 92 -10.26 -6.95 47.22
N GLY A 93 -10.15 -5.63 47.03
CA GLY A 93 -11.10 -4.67 47.57
C GLY A 93 -12.47 -4.68 46.88
N ASN A 94 -12.54 -5.24 45.67
CA ASN A 94 -13.73 -5.27 44.84
C ASN A 94 -14.38 -6.67 44.76
N VAL A 95 -13.76 -7.72 45.28
CA VAL A 95 -14.33 -9.08 45.30
C VAL A 95 -15.16 -9.25 46.57
N ASP A 96 -16.41 -9.69 46.41
CA ASP A 96 -17.33 -9.99 47.51
C ASP A 96 -16.73 -11.08 48.43
N GLU A 97 -16.83 -10.93 49.75
CA GLU A 97 -16.08 -11.74 50.75
C GLU A 97 -16.30 -13.26 50.66
N CYS A 98 -17.26 -13.73 49.86
CA CYS A 98 -17.60 -15.14 49.66
C CYS A 98 -17.01 -15.79 48.38
N ALA A 99 -16.35 -15.06 47.48
CA ALA A 99 -15.77 -15.63 46.26
C ALA A 99 -14.24 -15.69 46.33
N GLU A 100 -13.65 -16.89 46.28
CA GLU A 100 -12.21 -17.05 46.09
C GLU A 100 -11.84 -16.67 44.65
N ASP A 101 -11.29 -15.46 44.47
CA ASP A 101 -10.74 -15.02 43.18
C ASP A 101 -9.37 -15.67 42.94
N VAL A 102 -9.40 -16.83 42.27
CA VAL A 102 -8.23 -17.64 41.90
C VAL A 102 -7.18 -16.82 41.14
N ASP A 103 -7.60 -15.87 40.29
CA ASP A 103 -6.68 -15.07 39.49
C ASP A 103 -5.94 -14.05 40.35
N THR A 104 -6.62 -13.41 41.30
CA THR A 104 -5.96 -12.54 42.29
C THR A 104 -4.98 -13.34 43.16
N ILE A 105 -5.33 -14.55 43.58
CA ILE A 105 -4.44 -15.44 44.34
C ILE A 105 -3.20 -15.80 43.51
N ASN A 106 -3.37 -16.14 42.24
CA ASN A 106 -2.26 -16.43 41.33
C ASN A 106 -1.35 -15.22 41.13
N HIS A 107 -1.91 -14.02 40.98
CA HIS A 107 -1.15 -12.77 40.88
C HIS A 107 -0.35 -12.46 42.16
N GLU A 108 -0.92 -12.72 43.33
CA GLU A 108 -0.23 -12.56 44.61
C GLU A 108 0.89 -13.58 44.80
N HIS A 109 0.63 -14.84 44.43
CA HIS A 109 1.65 -15.89 44.42
C HIS A 109 2.81 -15.47 43.52
N PHE A 110 2.52 -15.04 42.27
CA PHE A 110 3.53 -14.52 41.35
C PHE A 110 4.32 -13.36 41.96
N THR A 111 3.63 -12.39 42.55
CA THR A 111 4.28 -11.22 43.17
C THR A 111 5.18 -11.62 44.34
N THR A 112 4.78 -12.64 45.09
CA THR A 112 5.56 -13.22 46.19
C THR A 112 6.79 -13.95 45.66
N SER A 113 6.66 -14.77 44.62
CA SER A 113 7.84 -15.45 44.05
C SER A 113 8.77 -14.44 43.35
N LEU A 114 8.25 -13.37 42.73
CA LEU A 114 9.09 -12.30 42.19
C LEU A 114 9.88 -11.57 43.29
N ALA A 115 9.26 -11.32 44.44
CA ALA A 115 9.94 -10.77 45.61
C ALA A 115 10.99 -11.73 46.18
N GLN A 116 10.71 -13.04 46.17
CA GLN A 116 11.67 -14.06 46.57
C GLN A 116 12.88 -14.12 45.63
N ILE A 117 12.65 -14.09 44.31
CA ILE A 117 13.71 -14.01 43.29
C ILE A 117 14.59 -12.78 43.54
N TYR A 118 13.98 -11.61 43.79
CA TYR A 118 14.70 -10.39 44.08
C TYR A 118 15.56 -10.49 45.36
N ASN A 119 14.99 -11.03 46.45
CA ASN A 119 15.70 -11.21 47.71
C ASN A 119 16.88 -12.20 47.56
N ASN A 120 16.68 -13.29 46.82
CA ASN A 120 17.73 -14.26 46.54
C ASN A 120 18.89 -13.64 45.76
N LEU A 121 18.59 -12.85 44.71
CA LEU A 121 19.60 -12.12 43.95
C LEU A 121 20.39 -11.14 44.82
N CYS A 122 19.71 -10.39 45.69
CA CYS A 122 20.36 -9.46 46.62
C CYS A 122 21.29 -10.21 47.60
N ALA A 123 20.81 -11.30 48.21
CA ALA A 123 21.59 -12.10 49.15
C ALA A 123 22.85 -12.70 48.51
N CYS A 124 22.76 -13.18 47.27
CA CYS A 124 23.92 -13.67 46.53
C CYS A 124 24.96 -12.56 46.29
N CYS A 125 24.51 -11.35 45.94
CA CYS A 125 25.41 -10.22 45.68
C CYS A 125 26.13 -9.71 46.94
N GLU A 126 25.44 -9.69 48.09
CA GLU A 126 26.01 -9.25 49.38
C GLU A 126 27.10 -10.18 49.90
N GLN A 127 26.96 -11.50 49.70
CA GLN A 127 27.92 -12.50 50.18
C GLN A 127 29.29 -12.38 49.50
N THR A 128 29.34 -12.01 48.22
CA THR A 128 30.58 -11.82 47.44
C THR A 128 31.46 -10.68 47.97
N ASN A 129 30.84 -9.59 48.45
CA ASN A 129 31.57 -8.44 48.96
C ASN A 129 32.26 -8.72 50.31
N SER A 130 31.65 -9.57 51.15
CA SER A 130 32.24 -9.95 52.46
C SER A 130 33.52 -10.79 52.33
N ARG A 131 33.65 -11.56 51.24
CA ARG A 131 34.81 -12.44 50.99
C ARG A 131 35.97 -11.69 50.33
N ALA A 132 35.68 -10.74 49.44
CA ALA A 132 36.69 -9.88 48.80
C ALA A 132 37.35 -8.90 49.79
N GLN A 133 36.59 -8.35 50.74
CA GLN A 133 37.14 -7.45 51.76
C GLN A 133 38.13 -8.12 52.73
N LYS A 134 38.01 -9.44 52.97
CA LYS A 134 38.97 -10.20 53.79
C LYS A 134 40.25 -10.61 53.06
N GLN A 135 40.30 -10.56 51.72
CA GLN A 135 41.51 -10.83 50.95
C GLN A 135 42.27 -9.57 50.50
N GLN A 136 41.60 -8.40 50.43
CA GLN A 136 42.27 -7.13 50.08
C GLN A 136 43.03 -6.45 51.23
N THR A 137 42.86 -6.89 52.49
CA THR A 137 43.60 -6.31 53.63
C THR A 137 45.04 -6.84 53.80
N LYS A 138 45.52 -7.73 52.92
CA LYS A 138 46.89 -8.29 53.03
C LYS A 138 47.86 -7.98 51.89
N ASN A 139 47.42 -7.39 50.77
CA ASN A 139 48.30 -7.20 49.60
C ASN A 139 48.44 -5.77 49.06
N ASN A 140 47.87 -4.74 49.71
CA ASN A 140 48.04 -3.35 49.24
C ASN A 140 49.02 -2.53 50.09
N LEU A 141 50.26 -3.02 50.17
CA LEU A 141 51.40 -2.21 50.60
C LEU A 141 52.59 -2.32 49.62
N ALA A 142 52.33 -2.23 48.32
CA ALA A 142 53.35 -1.85 47.34
C ALA A 142 52.66 -1.35 46.06
N GLN A 143 53.27 -0.36 45.42
CA GLN A 143 52.90 0.24 44.12
C GLN A 143 51.87 1.38 44.16
N ARG A 144 52.37 2.49 44.70
CA ARG A 144 52.15 3.83 44.12
C ARG A 144 53.02 4.00 42.86
N THR A 145 52.56 4.93 42.02
CA THR A 145 53.15 5.53 40.80
C THR A 145 53.02 4.72 39.52
N ASN A 146 52.05 5.08 38.66
CA ASN A 146 52.37 5.56 37.31
C ASN A 146 51.18 6.26 36.64
N ALA A 147 51.55 7.11 35.68
CA ALA A 147 50.81 8.23 35.14
C ALA A 147 49.55 7.84 34.36
N LEU A 148 48.57 8.75 34.39
CA LEU A 148 47.45 8.81 33.45
C LEU A 148 47.99 9.09 32.05
N VAL A 149 48.13 8.05 31.24
CA VAL A 149 48.40 8.16 29.80
C VAL A 149 47.05 8.26 29.09
N ASN A 150 46.90 9.29 28.28
CA ASN A 150 45.74 9.52 27.44
C ASN A 150 45.73 8.52 26.27
N HIS A 151 44.76 7.60 26.24
CA HIS A 151 44.63 6.54 25.23
C HIS A 151 43.92 6.97 23.93
N TYR A 152 43.64 8.26 23.73
CA TYR A 152 42.93 8.75 22.54
C TYR A 152 43.84 9.15 21.36
N ASN A 153 45.15 8.86 21.42
CA ASN A 153 46.11 9.27 20.39
C ASN A 153 46.17 8.35 19.15
N GLY A 154 45.16 7.50 18.92
CA GLY A 154 45.10 6.53 17.82
C GLY A 154 43.93 6.72 16.85
N LEU A 155 43.18 7.81 16.94
CA LEU A 155 42.06 8.11 16.04
C LEU A 155 42.47 9.11 14.94
N SER A 156 43.59 8.86 14.27
CA SER A 156 43.87 9.48 12.97
C SER A 156 43.28 8.60 11.87
N VAL A 157 42.19 9.08 11.27
CA VAL A 157 41.57 8.48 10.08
C VAL A 157 42.50 8.78 8.90
N GLU A 158 43.08 7.74 8.31
CA GLU A 158 43.73 7.83 7.00
C GLU A 158 42.66 7.68 5.92
N ASP A 159 42.62 8.65 5.01
CA ASP A 159 41.80 8.64 3.80
C ASP A 159 42.26 7.47 2.89
N VAL A 160 41.32 6.61 2.49
CA VAL A 160 41.59 5.54 1.52
C VAL A 160 41.06 6.01 0.17
N ASP A 161 41.99 6.15 -0.78
CA ASP A 161 41.74 6.40 -2.19
C ASP A 161 41.00 5.20 -2.83
N ASP A 162 39.95 5.52 -3.60
CA ASP A 162 39.20 4.59 -4.44
C ASP A 162 40.05 4.16 -5.65
N ASP A 163 40.43 2.87 -5.70
CA ASP A 163 40.85 2.21 -6.94
C ASP A 163 39.99 0.95 -7.17
N ASP A 164 39.24 1.00 -8.28
CA ASP A 164 38.53 -0.12 -8.92
C ASP A 164 39.53 -1.21 -9.34
N GLU A 165 39.29 -2.48 -8.98
CA GLU A 165 39.30 -3.62 -9.91
C GLU A 165 39.01 -4.96 -9.22
N THR A 166 37.94 -5.62 -9.70
CA THR A 166 37.77 -7.06 -9.95
C THR A 166 38.28 -8.10 -8.92
N GLU A 167 37.40 -8.71 -8.11
CA GLU A 167 37.70 -10.01 -7.48
C GLU A 167 36.50 -10.98 -7.38
N GLU A 168 36.80 -12.24 -7.70
CA GLU A 168 36.01 -13.46 -7.46
C GLU A 168 35.94 -13.82 -5.96
N PRO A 169 34.95 -14.62 -5.51
CA PRO A 169 34.78 -14.93 -4.10
C PRO A 169 35.74 -16.02 -3.61
N LEU A 170 36.68 -15.66 -2.74
CA LEU A 170 37.45 -16.58 -1.89
C LEU A 170 36.90 -16.63 -0.45
N PRO A 171 37.07 -17.76 0.25
CA PRO A 171 36.35 -18.06 1.48
C PRO A 171 36.92 -17.36 2.72
N ALA A 172 36.03 -17.01 3.64
CA ALA A 172 36.29 -16.30 4.88
C ALA A 172 37.45 -16.89 5.71
N LEU A 173 38.47 -16.07 5.95
CA LEU A 173 39.52 -16.32 6.94
C LEU A 173 39.04 -15.94 8.34
N SER A 174 39.11 -16.95 9.21
CA SER A 174 39.18 -16.96 10.67
C SER A 174 39.10 -15.61 11.40
N SER A 175 37.96 -15.36 12.05
CA SER A 175 37.85 -14.40 13.14
C SER A 175 38.53 -14.93 14.40
N CYS A 176 39.32 -14.08 15.05
CA CYS A 176 39.96 -14.35 16.33
C CYS A 176 38.89 -14.58 17.43
N PRO A 177 38.90 -15.72 18.15
CA PRO A 177 37.88 -16.04 19.15
C PRO A 177 37.92 -15.15 20.40
N GLU A 178 38.99 -14.38 20.63
CA GLU A 178 39.09 -13.48 21.79
C GLU A 178 38.48 -12.09 21.55
N CYS A 179 38.27 -11.68 20.30
CA CYS A 179 37.73 -10.36 19.95
C CYS A 179 36.20 -10.31 19.89
N THR A 180 35.51 -11.45 19.87
CA THR A 180 34.04 -11.52 19.72
C THR A 180 33.26 -11.35 21.03
N VAL A 181 33.94 -11.23 22.18
CA VAL A 181 33.28 -11.20 23.51
C VAL A 181 32.90 -9.77 23.95
N SER A 182 33.36 -8.73 23.26
CA SER A 182 33.20 -7.33 23.72
C SER A 182 32.31 -6.44 22.84
N ALA A 183 31.89 -6.92 21.66
CA ALA A 183 30.94 -6.19 20.83
C ALA A 183 29.51 -6.59 21.22
N SER A 184 28.75 -5.63 21.75
CA SER A 184 27.31 -5.83 22.00
C SER A 184 26.61 -6.08 20.66
N PRO A 185 25.85 -7.17 20.48
CA PRO A 185 25.12 -7.40 19.23
C PRO A 185 24.16 -6.24 19.00
N SER A 186 24.17 -5.66 17.78
CA SER A 186 23.32 -4.52 17.43
C SER A 186 21.85 -4.91 17.57
N CYS A 187 21.13 -4.15 18.38
CA CYS A 187 19.74 -4.41 18.78
C CYS A 187 18.72 -3.99 17.72
N ASP A 188 18.92 -4.41 16.46
CA ASP A 188 17.96 -4.14 15.36
C ASP A 188 17.09 -5.35 14.99
N ASP A 189 17.26 -6.47 15.71
CA ASP A 189 16.35 -7.61 15.58
C ASP A 189 15.10 -7.28 16.41
N GLU A 190 13.92 -7.28 15.77
CA GLU A 190 12.60 -7.14 16.40
C GLU A 190 12.54 -8.06 17.61
N SER A 191 12.82 -7.50 18.79
CA SER A 191 12.92 -8.27 20.02
C SER A 191 11.53 -8.81 20.30
N ALA A 192 11.32 -10.11 20.03
CA ALA A 192 10.07 -10.81 20.31
C ALA A 192 9.60 -10.42 21.71
N GLU A 193 8.46 -9.73 21.77
CA GLU A 193 7.92 -9.19 23.00
C GLU A 193 7.57 -10.38 23.90
N VAL A 194 8.40 -10.66 24.91
CA VAL A 194 8.20 -11.84 25.78
C VAL A 194 7.13 -11.50 26.80
N HIS A 195 6.00 -12.21 26.74
CA HIS A 195 4.89 -12.08 27.69
C HIS A 195 5.01 -13.10 28.83
N PHE A 196 4.37 -12.84 29.96
CA PHE A 196 4.21 -13.86 31.00
C PHE A 196 2.98 -14.70 30.70
N SER A 197 3.05 -16.00 31.04
CA SER A 197 1.93 -16.94 30.87
C SER A 197 0.67 -16.53 31.64
N ASP A 198 0.82 -15.74 32.71
CA ASP A 198 -0.25 -15.45 33.67
C ASP A 198 -0.80 -14.02 33.51
N ASP A 199 -0.69 -13.45 32.32
CA ASP A 199 -1.15 -12.10 32.02
C ASP A 199 -2.59 -12.05 31.49
N GLY A 200 -3.54 -12.60 32.25
CA GLY A 200 -4.94 -12.61 31.84
C GLY A 200 -5.46 -11.20 31.53
N LEU A 201 -5.11 -10.21 32.35
CA LEU A 201 -5.52 -8.82 32.13
C LEU A 201 -4.89 -8.19 30.88
N GLY A 202 -3.63 -8.48 30.56
CA GLY A 202 -2.99 -8.01 29.32
C GLY A 202 -3.64 -8.58 28.08
N ILE A 203 -3.91 -9.88 28.08
CA ILE A 203 -4.65 -10.54 26.98
C ILE A 203 -6.03 -9.90 26.83
N MET A 204 -6.75 -9.64 27.93
CA MET A 204 -8.06 -8.99 27.88
C MET A 204 -7.97 -7.56 27.31
N MET A 205 -6.97 -6.77 27.69
CA MET A 205 -6.77 -5.42 27.16
C MET A 205 -6.41 -5.44 25.66
N GLU A 206 -5.57 -6.38 25.23
CA GLU A 206 -5.20 -6.58 23.83
C GLU A 206 -6.41 -7.02 22.99
N VAL A 207 -7.21 -7.95 23.51
CA VAL A 207 -8.49 -8.38 22.91
C VAL A 207 -9.46 -7.20 22.79
N ALA A 208 -9.66 -6.43 23.86
CA ALA A 208 -10.55 -5.27 23.82
C ALA A 208 -10.09 -4.22 22.80
N ALA A 209 -8.78 -3.93 22.76
CA ALA A 209 -8.19 -3.03 21.78
C ALA A 209 -8.32 -3.56 20.34
N ALA A 210 -8.20 -4.87 20.14
CA ALA A 210 -8.40 -5.50 18.84
C ALA A 210 -9.86 -5.41 18.38
N VAL A 211 -10.83 -5.69 19.27
CA VAL A 211 -12.27 -5.57 18.97
C VAL A 211 -12.63 -4.13 18.59
N GLU A 212 -12.13 -3.14 19.32
CA GLU A 212 -12.37 -1.73 18.98
C GLU A 212 -11.74 -1.36 17.63
N ARG A 213 -10.51 -1.81 17.34
CA ARG A 213 -9.89 -1.61 16.02
C ARG A 213 -10.70 -2.23 14.89
N ILE A 214 -11.21 -3.44 15.06
CA ILE A 214 -12.06 -4.11 14.05
C ILE A 214 -13.32 -3.28 13.81
N LYS A 215 -13.98 -2.82 14.87
CA LYS A 215 -15.17 -1.97 14.80
C LYS A 215 -14.91 -0.64 14.10
N ASP A 216 -13.82 0.05 14.43
CA ASP A 216 -13.45 1.33 13.81
C ASP A 216 -13.21 1.18 12.30
N ILE A 217 -12.54 0.09 11.91
CA ILE A 217 -12.29 -0.24 10.51
C ILE A 217 -13.61 -0.57 9.79
N THR A 218 -14.46 -1.43 10.36
CA THR A 218 -15.78 -1.76 9.80
C THR A 218 -16.63 -0.50 9.64
N SER A 219 -16.72 0.34 10.67
CA SER A 219 -17.49 1.59 10.64
C SER A 219 -16.99 2.54 9.56
N SER A 220 -15.67 2.59 9.33
CA SER A 220 -15.08 3.35 8.23
C SER A 220 -15.47 2.80 6.85
N VAL A 221 -15.52 1.48 6.69
CA VAL A 221 -15.97 0.81 5.46
C VAL A 221 -17.46 1.09 5.21
N GLU A 222 -18.31 0.95 6.22
CA GLU A 222 -19.73 1.27 6.12
C GLU A 222 -19.93 2.72 5.69
N ARG A 223 -19.19 3.67 6.28
CA ARG A 223 -19.24 5.08 5.87
C ARG A 223 -18.80 5.29 4.41
N CYS A 224 -17.77 4.58 3.95
CA CYS A 224 -17.35 4.66 2.54
C CYS A 224 -18.45 4.15 1.59
N TRP A 225 -19.14 3.07 1.97
CA TRP A 225 -20.26 2.53 1.19
C TRP A 225 -21.50 3.41 1.23
N ASP A 226 -21.77 4.10 2.34
CA ASP A 226 -22.81 5.12 2.45
C ASP A 226 -22.55 6.28 1.47
N LEU A 227 -21.32 6.80 1.47
CA LEU A 227 -20.89 7.84 0.52
C LEU A 227 -20.98 7.36 -0.94
N ALA A 228 -20.64 6.10 -1.20
CA ALA A 228 -20.77 5.53 -2.53
C ALA A 228 -22.23 5.37 -2.98
N GLY A 229 -23.13 4.95 -2.08
CA GLY A 229 -24.57 4.88 -2.35
C GLY A 229 -25.18 6.25 -2.68
N LYS A 230 -24.63 7.30 -2.06
CA LYS A 230 -24.96 8.72 -2.31
C LYS A 230 -24.26 9.32 -3.54
N ASN A 231 -23.49 8.53 -4.29
CA ASN A 231 -22.65 8.97 -5.42
C ASN A 231 -21.61 10.05 -5.08
N GLN A 232 -21.19 10.16 -3.81
CA GLN A 232 -20.11 11.05 -3.37
C GLN A 232 -18.73 10.39 -3.47
N LEU A 233 -18.72 9.05 -3.53
CA LEU A 233 -17.55 8.22 -3.77
C LEU A 233 -17.88 7.26 -4.91
N SER A 234 -16.93 6.98 -5.79
CA SER A 234 -17.13 5.92 -6.80
C SER A 234 -17.07 4.54 -6.13
N PHE A 235 -17.94 3.62 -6.55
CA PHE A 235 -17.96 2.27 -5.98
C PHE A 235 -16.64 1.48 -6.17
N PRO A 236 -15.82 1.68 -7.23
CA PRO A 236 -14.50 1.04 -7.32
C PRO A 236 -13.53 1.57 -6.26
N VAL A 237 -13.60 2.86 -5.92
CA VAL A 237 -12.78 3.42 -4.83
C VAL A 237 -13.25 2.88 -3.47
N ALA A 238 -14.56 2.79 -3.23
CA ALA A 238 -15.09 2.16 -2.02
C ALA A 238 -14.66 0.68 -1.90
N ALA A 239 -14.69 -0.07 -3.02
CA ALA A 239 -14.21 -1.45 -3.06
C ALA A 239 -12.70 -1.55 -2.75
N PHE A 240 -11.90 -0.64 -3.32
CA PHE A 240 -10.47 -0.56 -3.05
C PHE A 240 -10.19 -0.33 -1.56
N ILE A 241 -10.89 0.64 -0.95
CA ILE A 241 -10.75 0.95 0.48
C ILE A 241 -11.20 -0.23 1.34
N THR A 242 -12.22 -0.96 0.90
CA THR A 242 -12.66 -2.19 1.60
C THR A 242 -11.57 -3.27 1.57
N ASN A 243 -10.76 -3.37 0.52
CA ASN A 243 -9.61 -4.30 0.50
C ASN A 243 -8.49 -3.85 1.45
N VAL A 244 -8.19 -2.55 1.52
CA VAL A 244 -7.23 -1.99 2.49
C VAL A 244 -7.70 -2.23 3.93
N ALA A 245 -8.99 -2.01 4.18
CA ALA A 245 -9.63 -2.32 5.46
C ALA A 245 -9.56 -3.82 5.79
N PHE A 246 -9.82 -4.68 4.81
CA PHE A 246 -9.71 -6.13 4.97
C PHE A 246 -8.27 -6.56 5.30
N ALA A 247 -7.26 -6.04 4.61
CA ALA A 247 -5.86 -6.29 4.92
C ALA A 247 -5.51 -5.83 6.35
N SER A 248 -6.02 -4.66 6.76
CA SER A 248 -5.82 -4.12 8.11
C SER A 248 -6.46 -4.99 9.20
N ILE A 249 -7.71 -5.44 8.99
CA ILE A 249 -8.40 -6.35 9.93
C ILE A 249 -7.71 -7.72 9.98
N ARG A 250 -7.23 -8.23 8.84
CA ARG A 250 -6.47 -9.48 8.80
C ARG A 250 -5.19 -9.38 9.63
N GLN A 251 -4.51 -8.23 9.59
CA GLN A 251 -3.35 -7.98 10.44
C GLN A 251 -3.71 -8.02 11.94
N VAL A 252 -4.86 -7.44 12.34
CA VAL A 252 -5.37 -7.56 13.71
C VAL A 252 -5.63 -9.02 14.09
N GLY A 253 -6.19 -9.82 13.18
CA GLY A 253 -6.38 -11.26 13.37
C GLY A 253 -5.06 -12.01 13.56
N ILE A 254 -4.04 -11.70 12.75
CA ILE A 254 -2.69 -12.29 12.88
C ILE A 254 -2.07 -11.93 14.24
N GLU A 255 -2.19 -10.68 14.68
CA GLU A 255 -1.71 -10.24 15.99
C GLU A 255 -2.39 -11.05 17.12
N LEU A 256 -3.73 -11.18 17.09
CA LEU A 256 -4.45 -12.00 18.07
C LEU A 256 -3.99 -13.46 18.09
N LEU A 257 -3.72 -14.03 16.92
CA LEU A 257 -3.24 -15.41 16.77
C LEU A 257 -1.77 -15.59 17.18
N GLN A 258 -0.97 -14.52 17.17
CA GLN A 258 0.37 -14.55 17.75
C GLN A 258 0.33 -14.68 19.28
N HIS A 259 -0.71 -14.13 19.92
CA HIS A 259 -0.95 -14.27 21.36
C HIS A 259 -1.52 -15.65 21.72
N ASP A 260 -2.49 -16.13 20.95
CA ASP A 260 -3.06 -17.47 21.10
C ASP A 260 -3.35 -18.09 19.73
N GLU A 261 -2.52 -19.06 19.33
CA GLU A 261 -2.61 -19.76 18.04
C GLU A 261 -3.94 -20.51 17.86
N ASN A 262 -4.61 -20.84 18.97
CA ASN A 262 -5.90 -21.53 18.99
C ASN A 262 -7.10 -20.58 19.19
N MET A 263 -6.87 -19.26 19.21
CA MET A 263 -7.96 -18.29 19.36
C MET A 263 -8.92 -18.42 18.19
N THR A 264 -10.16 -18.77 18.50
CA THR A 264 -11.30 -18.78 17.56
C THR A 264 -12.09 -17.49 17.71
N VAL A 265 -12.97 -17.16 16.76
CA VAL A 265 -13.86 -15.99 16.90
C VAL A 265 -14.79 -16.16 18.09
N SER A 266 -15.30 -17.38 18.29
CA SER A 266 -16.05 -17.76 19.50
C SER A 266 -15.23 -17.61 20.79
N GLY A 267 -13.94 -17.95 20.74
CA GLY A 267 -12.99 -17.73 21.85
C GLY A 267 -12.78 -16.25 22.16
N LEU A 268 -12.61 -15.43 21.13
CA LEU A 268 -12.51 -13.97 21.25
C LEU A 268 -13.75 -13.39 21.95
N HIS A 269 -14.95 -13.79 21.51
CA HIS A 269 -16.19 -13.33 22.10
C HIS A 269 -16.31 -13.70 23.58
N ARG A 270 -15.95 -14.94 23.94
CA ARG A 270 -15.95 -15.40 25.33
C ARG A 270 -14.99 -14.59 26.20
N THR A 271 -13.76 -14.38 25.73
CA THR A 271 -12.71 -13.62 26.43
C THR A 271 -13.12 -12.17 26.64
N PHE A 272 -13.75 -11.55 25.64
CA PHE A 272 -14.29 -10.19 25.77
C PHE A 272 -15.46 -10.12 26.77
N CYS A 273 -16.37 -11.10 26.75
CA CYS A 273 -17.51 -11.15 27.68
C CYS A 273 -17.11 -11.37 29.14
N SER A 274 -16.07 -12.17 29.42
CA SER A 274 -15.60 -12.38 30.79
C SER A 274 -15.05 -11.08 31.41
N PHE A 275 -14.48 -10.21 30.58
CA PHE A 275 -13.94 -8.93 31.03
C PHE A 275 -15.05 -7.98 31.51
N ASN A 276 -16.10 -7.77 30.70
CA ASN A 276 -17.17 -6.81 31.03
C ASN A 276 -18.03 -7.24 32.23
N ARG A 277 -18.15 -8.54 32.51
CA ARG A 277 -18.90 -9.04 33.67
C ARG A 277 -18.25 -8.70 35.00
N SER A 278 -16.92 -8.55 35.03
CA SER A 278 -16.16 -8.34 36.27
C SER A 278 -16.16 -6.89 36.75
N GLY A 279 -16.70 -5.94 35.97
CA GLY A 279 -16.70 -4.51 36.29
C GLY A 279 -18.06 -3.89 36.62
N ARG A 280 -19.16 -4.67 36.61
CA ARG A 280 -20.54 -4.13 36.59
C ARG A 280 -21.21 -3.96 37.96
N ASP A 281 -20.43 -3.77 39.02
CA ASP A 281 -20.99 -3.57 40.36
C ASP A 281 -21.62 -2.17 40.54
N THR A 282 -22.94 -2.13 40.35
CA THR A 282 -23.95 -1.30 41.03
C THR A 282 -24.05 0.23 40.81
N SER A 283 -23.24 0.89 39.97
CA SER A 283 -23.36 2.37 39.85
C SER A 283 -23.25 3.01 38.45
N SER A 284 -23.24 2.25 37.35
CA SER A 284 -23.13 2.86 36.01
C SER A 284 -24.42 3.60 35.60
N GLY A 285 -24.28 4.92 35.43
CA GLY A 285 -25.33 5.79 34.92
C GLY A 285 -25.72 5.50 33.46
N PRO A 286 -26.87 6.03 33.00
CA PRO A 286 -27.56 5.61 31.78
C PRO A 286 -26.83 5.80 30.43
N ASN A 287 -25.63 6.39 30.41
CA ASN A 287 -24.95 6.77 29.15
C ASN A 287 -23.77 5.85 28.77
N GLY A 288 -23.38 4.88 29.60
CA GLY A 288 -22.28 3.95 29.30
C GLY A 288 -22.65 2.75 28.41
N ASP A 289 -23.95 2.48 28.24
CA ASP A 289 -24.46 1.21 27.72
C ASP A 289 -24.32 1.08 26.18
N GLU A 290 -24.26 2.19 25.44
CA GLU A 290 -24.30 2.16 23.96
C GLU A 290 -23.03 1.58 23.31
N THR A 291 -21.84 1.92 23.83
CA THR A 291 -20.57 1.47 23.21
C THR A 291 -20.31 -0.01 23.48
N GLU A 292 -20.56 -0.46 24.71
CA GLU A 292 -20.45 -1.88 25.08
C GLU A 292 -21.43 -2.72 24.28
N SER A 293 -22.68 -2.24 24.12
CA SER A 293 -23.69 -2.91 23.29
C SER A 293 -23.22 -3.10 21.84
N ALA A 294 -22.57 -2.10 21.24
CA ALA A 294 -22.09 -2.19 19.85
C ALA A 294 -20.96 -3.23 19.69
N ASN A 295 -20.06 -3.35 20.67
CA ASN A 295 -18.96 -4.32 20.63
C ASN A 295 -19.47 -5.76 20.76
N HIS A 296 -20.46 -5.99 21.62
CA HIS A 296 -21.14 -7.28 21.71
C HIS A 296 -21.89 -7.63 20.42
N GLU A 297 -22.60 -6.67 19.82
CA GLU A 297 -23.28 -6.90 18.54
C GLU A 297 -22.30 -7.28 17.42
N LEU A 298 -21.14 -6.63 17.34
CA LEU A 298 -20.08 -7.00 16.39
C LEU A 298 -19.61 -8.46 16.62
N LEU A 299 -19.29 -8.82 17.85
CA LEU A 299 -18.79 -10.15 18.18
C LEU A 299 -19.83 -11.25 17.91
N ASP A 300 -21.10 -10.99 18.21
CA ASP A 300 -22.22 -11.88 17.86
C ASP A 300 -22.31 -12.08 16.34
N GLN A 301 -22.19 -11.00 15.56
CA GLN A 301 -22.23 -11.08 14.10
C GLN A 301 -21.06 -11.91 13.55
N LEU A 302 -19.85 -11.70 14.06
CA LEU A 302 -18.65 -12.46 13.65
C LEU A 302 -18.79 -13.95 14.01
N GLN A 303 -19.29 -14.25 15.22
CA GLN A 303 -19.52 -15.64 15.66
C GLN A 303 -20.57 -16.33 14.79
N ASN A 304 -21.66 -15.65 14.43
CA ASN A 304 -22.70 -16.22 13.59
C ASN A 304 -22.19 -16.49 12.16
N MET A 305 -21.30 -15.64 11.65
CA MET A 305 -20.62 -15.88 10.36
C MET A 305 -19.66 -17.06 10.41
N GLU A 306 -18.92 -17.22 11.51
CA GLU A 306 -18.08 -18.40 11.76
C GLU A 306 -18.91 -19.69 11.76
N GLN A 307 -20.03 -19.69 12.48
CA GLN A 307 -20.94 -20.83 12.54
C GLN A 307 -21.54 -21.16 11.17
N ALA A 308 -21.96 -20.15 10.40
CA ALA A 308 -22.47 -20.34 9.05
C ALA A 308 -21.41 -20.94 8.12
N LEU A 309 -20.17 -20.44 8.15
CA LEU A 309 -19.07 -20.99 7.37
C LEU A 309 -18.79 -22.46 7.71
N PHE A 310 -18.77 -22.83 8.99
CA PHE A 310 -18.57 -24.22 9.40
C PHE A 310 -19.74 -25.11 8.97
N TYR A 311 -20.98 -24.61 9.04
CA TYR A 311 -22.15 -25.35 8.54
C TYR A 311 -22.00 -25.71 7.05
N TYR A 312 -21.54 -24.78 6.22
CA TYR A 312 -21.26 -25.04 4.79
C TYR A 312 -20.04 -25.96 4.58
N ARG A 313 -18.99 -25.84 5.41
CA ARG A 313 -17.81 -26.73 5.38
C ARG A 313 -18.19 -28.18 5.66
N ASP A 314 -19.13 -28.40 6.57
CA ASP A 314 -19.63 -29.72 6.94
C ASP A 314 -20.58 -30.31 5.86
N GLY A 315 -20.74 -29.62 4.73
CA GLY A 315 -21.52 -30.06 3.57
C GLY A 315 -23.02 -29.78 3.69
N HIS A 316 -23.45 -29.07 4.72
CA HIS A 316 -24.83 -28.65 4.86
C HIS A 316 -25.15 -27.42 4.01
N ARG A 317 -26.42 -27.24 3.65
CA ARG A 317 -26.91 -26.10 2.87
C ARG A 317 -28.10 -25.47 3.58
N SER A 318 -27.99 -24.17 3.88
CA SER A 318 -29.04 -23.46 4.63
C SER A 318 -30.22 -23.11 3.73
N LEU A 319 -29.94 -22.81 2.47
CA LEU A 319 -30.94 -22.41 1.49
C LEU A 319 -30.77 -23.24 0.22
N THR A 320 -31.86 -23.50 -0.49
CA THR A 320 -31.80 -24.12 -1.84
C THR A 320 -31.92 -23.01 -2.87
N ILE A 321 -31.01 -22.02 -2.85
CA ILE A 321 -31.07 -20.95 -3.84
C ILE A 321 -30.32 -21.40 -5.07
N GLN A 322 -31.04 -21.80 -6.11
CA GLN A 322 -30.40 -22.15 -7.37
C GLN A 322 -29.82 -20.89 -8.02
N SER A 323 -28.52 -20.65 -7.85
CA SER A 323 -27.79 -19.62 -8.60
C SER A 323 -27.86 -19.99 -10.08
N CYS A 324 -28.77 -19.35 -10.82
CA CYS A 324 -28.98 -19.60 -12.23
C CYS A 324 -28.78 -18.30 -13.03
N PRO A 325 -28.23 -18.34 -14.25
CA PRO A 325 -28.02 -17.14 -15.07
C PRO A 325 -29.29 -16.35 -15.38
N THR A 326 -30.47 -16.98 -15.24
CA THR A 326 -31.78 -16.35 -15.44
C THR A 326 -32.43 -15.89 -14.12
N CYS A 327 -31.85 -16.24 -12.98
CA CYS A 327 -32.38 -15.95 -11.66
C CYS A 327 -31.79 -14.63 -11.18
N VAL A 328 -32.66 -13.65 -10.88
CA VAL A 328 -32.25 -12.36 -10.31
C VAL A 328 -32.64 -12.35 -8.84
N GLN A 329 -31.65 -12.41 -7.96
CA GLN A 329 -31.88 -12.25 -6.52
C GLN A 329 -31.95 -10.76 -6.21
N LYS A 330 -33.06 -10.26 -5.67
CA LYS A 330 -33.20 -8.84 -5.34
C LYS A 330 -32.58 -8.60 -3.96
N PRO A 331 -31.56 -7.74 -3.83
CA PRO A 331 -30.90 -7.54 -2.54
C PRO A 331 -31.81 -6.99 -1.44
N ALA A 332 -32.81 -6.17 -1.83
CA ALA A 332 -33.80 -5.62 -0.91
C ALA A 332 -34.60 -6.71 -0.16
N ASP A 333 -34.87 -7.86 -0.80
CA ASP A 333 -35.65 -8.96 -0.21
C ASP A 333 -34.91 -9.63 0.96
N TYR A 334 -33.60 -9.44 1.06
CA TYR A 334 -32.74 -10.01 2.12
C TYR A 334 -32.40 -8.97 3.22
N LEU A 335 -32.73 -7.70 3.00
CA LEU A 335 -32.53 -6.62 3.97
C LEU A 335 -33.78 -6.30 4.79
N GLN A 336 -34.97 -6.57 4.26
CA GLN A 336 -36.21 -6.34 4.97
C GLN A 336 -36.38 -7.41 6.07
N LEU A 337 -36.28 -6.98 7.35
CA LEU A 337 -36.68 -7.85 8.46
C LEU A 337 -38.20 -8.10 8.36
N PRO A 338 -38.66 -9.36 8.41
CA PRO A 338 -40.07 -9.65 8.63
C PRO A 338 -40.49 -8.96 9.92
N THR A 339 -41.49 -8.09 9.86
CA THR A 339 -41.91 -7.23 10.98
C THR A 339 -42.65 -8.01 12.09
N GLY A 340 -42.50 -9.34 12.20
CA GLY A 340 -43.37 -10.15 13.06
C GLY A 340 -42.93 -11.56 13.50
N GLU A 341 -41.81 -12.13 13.07
CA GLU A 341 -41.40 -13.49 13.52
C GLU A 341 -39.87 -13.57 13.69
N ASP A 342 -39.46 -14.07 14.87
CA ASP A 342 -38.14 -14.50 15.36
C ASP A 342 -36.87 -13.76 14.89
N CYS A 343 -36.02 -13.37 15.86
CA CYS A 343 -34.71 -12.72 15.66
C CYS A 343 -33.71 -13.51 14.76
N SER A 344 -34.04 -14.71 14.30
CA SER A 344 -33.24 -15.52 13.37
C SER A 344 -33.09 -14.90 11.98
N GLY A 345 -33.94 -13.92 11.61
CA GLY A 345 -33.89 -13.27 10.30
C GLY A 345 -32.67 -12.39 10.00
N LYS A 346 -31.86 -12.02 11.01
CA LYS A 346 -30.76 -11.05 10.86
C LYS A 346 -29.58 -11.52 9.98
N HIS A 347 -29.41 -12.85 9.80
CA HIS A 347 -28.25 -13.41 9.09
C HIS A 347 -28.54 -13.90 7.66
N ARG A 348 -29.77 -13.67 7.16
CA ARG A 348 -30.20 -14.16 5.84
C ARG A 348 -29.33 -13.70 4.68
N LEU A 349 -28.79 -12.48 4.73
CA LEU A 349 -27.91 -11.97 3.67
C LEU A 349 -26.58 -12.72 3.62
N ALA A 350 -25.96 -12.98 4.77
CA ALA A 350 -24.68 -13.68 4.86
C ALA A 350 -24.80 -15.12 4.35
N GLU A 351 -25.83 -15.85 4.81
CA GLU A 351 -26.11 -17.21 4.38
C GLU A 351 -26.40 -17.30 2.88
N ALA A 352 -27.23 -16.40 2.35
CA ALA A 352 -27.53 -16.38 0.92
C ALA A 352 -26.30 -16.05 0.05
N ILE A 353 -25.38 -15.19 0.54
CA ILE A 353 -24.11 -14.95 -0.12
C ILE A 353 -23.21 -16.20 -0.07
N LEU A 354 -23.13 -16.88 1.06
CA LEU A 354 -22.38 -18.13 1.19
C LEU A 354 -22.93 -19.23 0.28
N ASP A 355 -24.25 -19.32 0.14
CA ASP A 355 -24.89 -20.25 -0.80
C ASP A 355 -24.44 -19.99 -2.23
N ASN A 356 -24.42 -18.72 -2.65
CA ASN A 356 -23.94 -18.31 -3.97
C ASN A 356 -22.44 -18.61 -4.18
N ILE A 357 -21.61 -18.36 -3.16
CA ILE A 357 -20.17 -18.67 -3.20
C ILE A 357 -19.98 -20.20 -3.32
N TYR A 358 -20.67 -20.98 -2.50
CA TYR A 358 -20.65 -22.44 -2.53
C TYR A 358 -21.06 -22.97 -3.92
N HIS A 359 -22.14 -22.45 -4.50
CA HIS A 359 -22.58 -22.80 -5.85
C HIS A 359 -21.54 -22.45 -6.92
N LEU A 360 -20.88 -21.31 -6.80
CA LEU A 360 -19.80 -20.90 -7.71
C LEU A 360 -18.59 -21.85 -7.62
N ILE A 361 -18.22 -22.30 -6.43
CA ILE A 361 -17.10 -23.23 -6.20
C ILE A 361 -17.44 -24.65 -6.65
N ALA A 362 -18.66 -25.10 -6.37
CA ALA A 362 -19.15 -26.43 -6.76
C ALA A 362 -19.46 -26.55 -8.26
N SER A 363 -19.46 -25.43 -8.99
CA SER A 363 -19.67 -25.40 -10.44
C SER A 363 -18.57 -26.16 -11.17
N LYS A 364 -18.96 -26.92 -12.20
CA LYS A 364 -18.01 -27.56 -13.12
C LYS A 364 -17.29 -26.54 -14.02
N GLU A 365 -17.92 -25.39 -14.24
CA GLU A 365 -17.33 -24.32 -15.03
C GLU A 365 -16.39 -23.50 -14.13
N VAL A 366 -15.10 -23.53 -14.45
CA VAL A 366 -14.10 -22.74 -13.73
C VAL A 366 -14.38 -21.26 -13.97
N PRO A 367 -14.55 -20.44 -12.90
CA PRO A 367 -14.76 -19.01 -13.07
C PRO A 367 -13.56 -18.34 -13.77
N THR A 368 -13.80 -17.22 -14.44
CA THR A 368 -12.73 -16.47 -15.11
C THR A 368 -11.61 -16.06 -14.15
N SER A 369 -10.42 -15.76 -14.66
CA SER A 369 -9.33 -15.30 -13.79
C SER A 369 -9.70 -14.00 -13.06
N ILE A 370 -10.44 -13.12 -13.74
CA ILE A 370 -11.02 -11.91 -13.15
C ILE A 370 -11.86 -12.21 -11.91
N VAL A 371 -12.75 -13.22 -11.95
CA VAL A 371 -13.57 -13.56 -10.78
C VAL A 371 -12.71 -14.14 -9.67
N ARG A 372 -11.86 -15.13 -9.99
CA ARG A 372 -11.06 -15.86 -9.01
C ARG A 372 -10.06 -14.98 -8.26
N ASN A 373 -9.48 -14.00 -8.93
CA ASN A 373 -8.42 -13.15 -8.36
C ASN A 373 -8.96 -11.88 -7.70
N SER A 374 -10.23 -11.51 -7.94
CA SER A 374 -10.72 -10.19 -7.56
C SER A 374 -11.17 -10.05 -6.10
N SER A 375 -11.72 -11.11 -5.50
CA SER A 375 -12.39 -11.01 -4.20
C SER A 375 -11.74 -11.95 -3.19
N PRO A 376 -11.15 -11.41 -2.10
CA PRO A 376 -10.55 -12.24 -1.07
C PRO A 376 -11.59 -13.14 -0.39
N THR A 377 -12.84 -12.66 -0.23
CA THR A 377 -13.92 -13.45 0.40
C THR A 377 -14.21 -14.75 -0.37
N TYR A 378 -14.18 -14.74 -1.70
CA TYR A 378 -14.36 -15.97 -2.49
C TYR A 378 -13.21 -16.95 -2.29
N ALA A 379 -11.97 -16.45 -2.30
CA ALA A 379 -10.79 -17.27 -2.11
C ALA A 379 -10.77 -17.88 -0.70
N ASP A 380 -10.96 -17.07 0.34
CA ASP A 380 -10.87 -17.49 1.74
C ASP A 380 -12.03 -18.40 2.15
N ALA A 381 -13.28 -18.02 1.82
CA ALA A 381 -14.44 -18.86 2.11
C ALA A 381 -14.41 -20.15 1.28
N GLY A 382 -13.99 -20.07 0.01
CA GLY A 382 -13.90 -21.24 -0.84
C GLY A 382 -12.81 -22.21 -0.42
N TYR A 383 -11.67 -21.71 0.04
CA TYR A 383 -10.60 -22.51 0.62
C TYR A 383 -11.09 -23.25 1.87
N LEU A 384 -11.74 -22.52 2.80
CA LEU A 384 -12.29 -23.09 4.03
C LEU A 384 -13.35 -24.18 3.76
N ILE A 385 -14.25 -23.95 2.80
CA ILE A 385 -15.33 -24.88 2.45
C ILE A 385 -14.80 -26.14 1.74
N THR A 386 -13.84 -25.99 0.83
CA THR A 386 -13.36 -27.11 -0.01
C THR A 386 -12.30 -27.98 0.64
N ARG A 387 -11.69 -27.51 1.74
CA ARG A 387 -10.63 -28.22 2.46
C ARG A 387 -11.01 -28.52 3.90
N PRO A 388 -12.00 -29.39 4.15
CA PRO A 388 -12.45 -29.70 5.51
C PRO A 388 -11.36 -30.38 6.36
N ASP A 389 -10.41 -31.07 5.72
CA ASP A 389 -9.34 -31.83 6.41
C ASP A 389 -8.20 -30.94 6.93
N GLU A 390 -8.06 -29.71 6.42
CA GLU A 390 -7.04 -28.79 6.88
C GLU A 390 -7.59 -27.94 8.03
N GLN A 391 -6.88 -27.90 9.16
CA GLN A 391 -7.20 -27.06 10.33
C GLN A 391 -6.91 -25.59 10.01
N THR A 392 -7.69 -25.05 9.09
CA THR A 392 -7.52 -23.72 8.52
C THR A 392 -8.27 -22.72 9.38
N GLN A 393 -7.58 -21.62 9.69
CA GLN A 393 -8.15 -20.55 10.50
C GLN A 393 -9.29 -19.85 9.74
N SER A 394 -10.45 -19.73 10.38
CA SER A 394 -11.68 -19.14 9.82
C SER A 394 -11.62 -17.60 9.70
N TRP A 395 -10.67 -16.95 10.40
CA TRP A 395 -10.62 -15.50 10.60
C TRP A 395 -10.77 -14.67 9.31
N SER A 396 -9.95 -14.93 8.28
CA SER A 396 -10.01 -14.17 7.03
C SER A 396 -11.36 -14.32 6.33
N ALA A 397 -11.93 -15.53 6.30
CA ALA A 397 -13.24 -15.77 5.71
C ALA A 397 -14.37 -15.07 6.50
N VAL A 398 -14.32 -15.12 7.83
CA VAL A 398 -15.29 -14.45 8.72
C VAL A 398 -15.23 -12.94 8.53
N PHE A 399 -14.04 -12.34 8.61
CA PHE A 399 -13.88 -10.89 8.43
C PHE A 399 -14.27 -10.43 7.03
N GLY A 400 -13.94 -11.21 6.01
CA GLY A 400 -14.32 -10.93 4.63
C GLY A 400 -15.84 -10.95 4.47
N LEU A 401 -16.52 -11.95 5.02
CA LEU A 401 -17.98 -12.04 4.96
C LEU A 401 -18.64 -10.90 5.76
N HIS A 402 -18.06 -10.50 6.88
CA HIS A 402 -18.53 -9.37 7.69
C HIS A 402 -18.46 -8.05 6.92
N LEU A 403 -17.29 -7.69 6.39
CA LEU A 403 -17.15 -6.47 5.59
C LEU A 403 -18.05 -6.49 4.36
N LEU A 404 -18.20 -7.64 3.71
CA LEU A 404 -19.07 -7.82 2.55
C LEU A 404 -20.53 -7.54 2.89
N THR A 405 -21.04 -8.10 3.98
CA THR A 405 -22.45 -7.96 4.35
C THR A 405 -22.75 -6.57 4.91
N SER A 406 -21.90 -6.04 5.78
CA SER A 406 -22.03 -4.70 6.36
C SER A 406 -21.91 -3.60 5.29
N GLY A 407 -20.90 -3.70 4.41
CA GLY A 407 -20.73 -2.77 3.30
C GLY A 407 -21.89 -2.80 2.31
N TYR A 408 -22.39 -4.00 2.00
CA TYR A 408 -23.55 -4.14 1.10
C TYR A 408 -24.82 -3.54 1.69
N LYS A 409 -25.09 -3.78 2.98
CA LYS A 409 -26.22 -3.18 3.70
C LYS A 409 -26.13 -1.65 3.70
N SER A 410 -24.97 -1.10 4.08
CA SER A 410 -24.75 0.36 4.12
C SER A 410 -24.97 1.01 2.74
N TYR A 411 -24.42 0.41 1.68
CA TYR A 411 -24.62 0.89 0.32
C TYR A 411 -26.11 0.90 -0.06
N LEU A 412 -26.82 -0.21 0.15
CA LEU A 412 -28.22 -0.33 -0.24
C LEU A 412 -29.15 0.61 0.53
N GLN A 413 -28.86 0.87 1.81
CA GLN A 413 -29.60 1.84 2.63
C GLN A 413 -29.42 3.28 2.15
N SER A 414 -28.32 3.56 1.45
CA SER A 414 -27.92 4.91 1.04
C SER A 414 -28.33 5.26 -0.40
N VAL A 415 -28.71 4.26 -1.20
CA VAL A 415 -29.16 4.45 -2.57
C VAL A 415 -30.62 4.91 -2.57
N GLU A 416 -30.93 5.98 -3.30
CA GLU A 416 -32.29 6.57 -3.38
C GLU A 416 -33.37 5.58 -3.85
N SER A 417 -33.01 4.65 -4.74
CA SER A 417 -33.90 3.57 -5.20
C SER A 417 -33.11 2.30 -5.44
N ALA A 418 -33.34 1.28 -4.59
CA ALA A 418 -32.75 -0.03 -4.75
C ALA A 418 -33.32 -0.69 -6.02
N SER A 419 -32.54 -0.66 -7.11
CA SER A 419 -32.90 -1.34 -8.36
C SER A 419 -32.81 -2.85 -8.19
N ALA A 420 -33.67 -3.59 -8.89
CA ALA A 420 -33.62 -5.06 -8.90
C ALA A 420 -32.29 -5.62 -9.46
N ILE A 421 -31.58 -4.82 -10.27
CA ILE A 421 -30.27 -5.15 -10.83
C ILE A 421 -29.26 -4.12 -10.32
N SER A 422 -28.16 -4.59 -9.75
CA SER A 422 -27.04 -3.74 -9.30
C SER A 422 -26.41 -2.95 -10.45
N LYS A 423 -26.38 -1.62 -10.32
CA LYS A 423 -25.63 -0.72 -11.23
C LYS A 423 -24.13 -1.04 -11.23
N CYS A 424 -23.57 -1.47 -10.11
CA CYS A 424 -22.17 -1.85 -9.98
C CYS A 424 -21.83 -3.04 -10.89
N ARG A 425 -22.66 -4.10 -10.88
CA ARG A 425 -22.49 -5.28 -11.75
C ARG A 425 -22.65 -4.93 -13.23
N LEU A 426 -23.61 -4.07 -13.58
CA LEU A 426 -23.76 -3.60 -14.97
C LEU A 426 -22.52 -2.85 -15.45
N THR A 427 -21.95 -2.02 -14.59
CA THR A 427 -20.73 -1.26 -14.89
C THR A 427 -19.55 -2.19 -15.12
N SER A 428 -19.36 -3.20 -14.26
CA SER A 428 -18.27 -4.17 -14.45
C SER A 428 -18.41 -4.96 -15.76
N LEU A 429 -19.63 -5.38 -16.12
CA LEU A 429 -19.90 -6.05 -17.40
C LEU A 429 -19.64 -5.13 -18.61
N ARG A 430 -20.02 -3.85 -18.52
CA ARG A 430 -19.76 -2.87 -19.59
C ARG A 430 -18.27 -2.62 -19.77
N LEU A 431 -17.51 -2.49 -18.69
CA LEU A 431 -16.06 -2.34 -18.76
C LEU A 431 -15.41 -3.55 -19.45
N ALA A 432 -15.82 -4.77 -19.09
CA ALA A 432 -15.32 -5.99 -19.74
C ALA A 432 -15.61 -6.01 -21.26
N GLN A 433 -16.80 -5.57 -21.67
CA GLN A 433 -17.18 -5.45 -23.07
C GLN A 433 -16.36 -4.38 -23.80
N GLN A 434 -16.18 -3.21 -23.20
CA GLN A 434 -15.37 -2.12 -23.76
C GLN A 434 -13.92 -2.59 -23.96
N ALA A 435 -13.30 -3.15 -22.91
CA ALA A 435 -11.91 -3.61 -22.95
C ALA A 435 -11.70 -4.76 -23.95
N SER A 436 -12.57 -5.78 -23.94
CA SER A 436 -12.47 -6.89 -24.91
C SER A 436 -12.65 -6.42 -26.35
N SER A 437 -13.61 -5.52 -26.62
CA SER A 437 -13.81 -4.95 -27.95
C SER A 437 -12.59 -4.15 -28.42
N GLN A 438 -12.01 -3.32 -27.55
CA GLN A 438 -10.83 -2.52 -27.87
C GLN A 438 -9.61 -3.41 -28.18
N ILE A 439 -9.34 -4.41 -27.35
CA ILE A 439 -8.24 -5.36 -27.56
C ILE A 439 -8.47 -6.17 -28.84
N ALA A 440 -9.71 -6.61 -29.10
CA ALA A 440 -10.05 -7.33 -30.32
C ALA A 440 -9.81 -6.47 -31.58
N THR A 441 -10.11 -5.17 -31.54
CA THR A 441 -9.82 -4.23 -32.63
C THR A 441 -8.32 -4.08 -32.85
N LEU A 442 -7.53 -3.90 -31.78
CA LEU A 442 -6.08 -3.84 -31.88
C LEU A 442 -5.50 -5.11 -32.53
N LEU A 443 -5.93 -6.28 -32.09
CA LEU A 443 -5.42 -7.57 -32.57
C LEU A 443 -5.83 -7.91 -34.02
N LYS A 444 -6.82 -7.21 -34.60
CA LYS A 444 -7.20 -7.37 -36.01
C LYS A 444 -6.17 -6.73 -36.94
N ASP A 445 -5.43 -5.73 -36.48
CA ASP A 445 -4.39 -5.08 -37.28
C ASP A 445 -3.14 -5.96 -37.41
N LYS A 446 -3.03 -6.65 -38.55
CA LYS A 446 -1.90 -7.53 -38.86
C LYS A 446 -0.58 -6.78 -39.08
N THR A 447 -0.64 -5.48 -39.37
CA THR A 447 0.56 -4.65 -39.59
C THR A 447 1.28 -4.38 -38.26
N CYS A 448 0.50 -4.16 -37.20
CA CYS A 448 0.99 -4.05 -35.83
C CYS A 448 1.35 -5.42 -35.23
N TRP A 449 0.52 -6.44 -35.46
CA TRP A 449 0.60 -7.73 -34.78
C TRP A 449 0.83 -8.90 -35.77
N PRO A 450 2.05 -9.08 -36.29
CA PRO A 450 2.32 -10.05 -37.35
C PRO A 450 2.24 -11.51 -36.89
N CYS A 451 2.40 -11.80 -35.59
CA CYS A 451 2.32 -13.16 -35.07
C CYS A 451 1.67 -13.20 -33.67
N ARG A 452 1.15 -14.38 -33.31
CA ARG A 452 0.47 -14.66 -32.03
C ARG A 452 1.08 -15.85 -31.30
N CYS A 453 2.39 -15.99 -31.40
CA CYS A 453 3.13 -17.05 -30.72
C CYS A 453 3.06 -16.85 -29.19
N THR A 454 3.16 -17.92 -28.41
CA THR A 454 2.97 -17.90 -26.95
C THR A 454 3.89 -16.95 -26.18
N GLN A 455 5.02 -16.56 -26.76
CA GLN A 455 5.99 -15.63 -26.18
C GLN A 455 5.72 -14.16 -26.52
N THR A 456 4.71 -13.87 -27.35
CA THR A 456 4.43 -12.53 -27.88
C THR A 456 3.34 -11.84 -27.08
N LEU A 457 3.44 -10.51 -26.97
CA LEU A 457 2.41 -9.67 -26.37
C LEU A 457 1.01 -9.88 -27.01
N ALA A 458 0.95 -10.10 -28.33
CA ALA A 458 -0.32 -10.37 -29.03
C ALA A 458 -1.06 -11.60 -28.50
N TYR A 459 -0.32 -12.67 -28.17
CA TYR A 459 -0.92 -13.89 -27.58
C TYR A 459 -1.49 -13.60 -26.19
N HIS A 460 -0.76 -12.88 -25.35
CA HIS A 460 -1.23 -12.53 -24.01
C HIS A 460 -2.45 -11.59 -24.06
N LEU A 461 -2.46 -10.61 -24.97
CA LEU A 461 -3.63 -9.77 -25.23
C LEU A 461 -4.83 -10.59 -25.72
N GLN A 462 -4.61 -11.60 -26.56
CA GLN A 462 -5.69 -12.49 -27.00
C GLN A 462 -6.26 -13.31 -25.83
N ASN A 463 -5.43 -13.77 -24.90
CA ASN A 463 -5.89 -14.48 -23.72
C ASN A 463 -6.69 -13.54 -22.79
N LEU A 464 -6.23 -12.31 -22.58
CA LEU A 464 -6.96 -11.30 -21.82
C LEU A 464 -8.31 -10.99 -22.47
N GLU A 465 -8.34 -10.82 -23.80
CA GLU A 465 -9.56 -10.61 -24.58
C GLU A 465 -10.57 -11.75 -24.39
N PHE A 466 -10.10 -13.00 -24.43
CA PHE A 466 -10.92 -14.18 -24.20
C PHE A 466 -11.50 -14.19 -22.77
N ASP A 467 -10.69 -13.90 -21.75
CA ASP A 467 -11.13 -13.89 -20.34
C ASP A 467 -12.14 -12.77 -20.07
N LEU A 468 -11.90 -11.56 -20.59
CA LEU A 468 -12.84 -10.43 -20.52
C LEU A 468 -14.16 -10.75 -21.23
N ARG A 469 -14.10 -11.38 -22.40
CA ARG A 469 -15.31 -11.81 -23.14
C ARG A 469 -16.06 -12.90 -22.38
N ALA A 470 -15.36 -13.85 -21.76
CA ALA A 470 -15.98 -14.89 -20.93
C ALA A 470 -16.69 -14.27 -19.72
N TYR A 471 -16.05 -13.31 -19.04
CA TYR A 471 -16.66 -12.57 -17.93
C TYR A 471 -17.90 -11.79 -18.36
N ALA A 472 -17.82 -11.07 -19.49
CA ALA A 472 -18.95 -10.32 -20.04
C ALA A 472 -20.16 -11.20 -20.44
N LYS A 473 -19.90 -12.47 -20.78
CA LYS A 473 -20.94 -13.47 -21.07
C LYS A 473 -21.54 -14.09 -19.82
N HIS A 474 -20.83 -14.06 -18.69
CA HIS A 474 -21.29 -14.63 -17.43
C HIS A 474 -22.34 -13.72 -16.76
N ARG A 475 -23.59 -13.85 -17.21
CA ARG A 475 -24.74 -13.05 -16.74
C ARG A 475 -25.34 -13.59 -15.43
N CYS A 476 -24.52 -13.80 -14.41
CA CYS A 476 -25.02 -14.13 -13.07
C CYS A 476 -25.46 -12.85 -12.34
N TRP A 477 -26.65 -12.92 -11.73
CA TRP A 477 -27.29 -11.85 -10.97
C TRP A 477 -27.68 -12.32 -9.57
N ASP A 478 -26.83 -13.13 -8.96
CA ASP A 478 -26.96 -13.49 -7.56
C ASP A 478 -26.47 -12.36 -6.63
N LEU A 479 -26.68 -12.50 -5.32
CA LEU A 479 -26.28 -11.49 -4.34
C LEU A 479 -24.76 -11.28 -4.30
N TYR A 480 -23.97 -12.33 -4.57
CA TYR A 480 -22.52 -12.24 -4.55
C TYR A 480 -22.01 -11.36 -5.70
N PHE A 481 -22.39 -11.64 -6.95
CA PHE A 481 -22.00 -10.83 -8.11
C PHE A 481 -22.63 -9.44 -8.12
N GLN A 482 -23.80 -9.26 -7.50
CA GLN A 482 -24.45 -7.96 -7.38
C GLN A 482 -23.88 -7.08 -6.26
N SER A 483 -23.16 -7.67 -5.30
CA SER A 483 -22.51 -6.92 -4.23
C SER A 483 -21.62 -5.81 -4.81
N PRO A 484 -21.74 -4.57 -4.29
CA PRO A 484 -20.97 -3.45 -4.80
C PRO A 484 -19.47 -3.63 -4.54
N TRP A 485 -19.07 -4.30 -3.45
CA TRP A 485 -17.65 -4.61 -3.18
C TRP A 485 -17.11 -5.62 -4.21
N VAL A 486 -17.83 -6.71 -4.44
CA VAL A 486 -17.43 -7.77 -5.39
C VAL A 486 -17.39 -7.22 -6.83
N ALA A 487 -18.40 -6.48 -7.25
CA ALA A 487 -18.42 -5.84 -8.57
C ALA A 487 -17.30 -4.80 -8.72
N GLY A 488 -17.03 -4.00 -7.68
CA GLY A 488 -15.92 -3.05 -7.65
C GLY A 488 -14.56 -3.75 -7.74
N ASN A 489 -14.39 -4.87 -7.05
CA ASN A 489 -13.19 -5.71 -7.15
C ASN A 489 -12.96 -6.26 -8.56
N HIS A 490 -14.01 -6.70 -9.24
CA HIS A 490 -13.89 -7.09 -10.64
C HIS A 490 -13.43 -5.91 -11.52
N VAL A 491 -13.95 -4.70 -11.29
CA VAL A 491 -13.52 -3.49 -12.00
C VAL A 491 -12.04 -3.21 -11.74
N LEU A 492 -11.59 -3.28 -10.49
CA LEU A 492 -10.19 -3.06 -10.12
C LEU A 492 -9.26 -4.10 -10.77
N GLU A 493 -9.66 -5.37 -10.83
CA GLU A 493 -8.91 -6.43 -11.50
C GLU A 493 -8.80 -6.19 -13.01
N MET A 494 -9.91 -5.82 -13.65
CA MET A 494 -9.90 -5.48 -15.08
C MET A 494 -9.06 -4.25 -15.39
N LEU A 495 -9.15 -3.19 -14.56
CA LEU A 495 -8.35 -1.98 -14.70
C LEU A 495 -6.86 -2.26 -14.56
N ASP A 496 -6.47 -3.06 -13.57
CA ASP A 496 -5.09 -3.45 -13.34
C ASP A 496 -4.54 -4.28 -14.50
N LEU A 497 -5.28 -5.29 -14.98
CA LEU A 497 -4.89 -6.07 -16.16
C LEU A 497 -4.77 -5.17 -17.41
N CYS A 498 -5.74 -4.28 -17.64
CA CYS A 498 -5.71 -3.35 -18.76
C CYS A 498 -4.54 -2.37 -18.66
N HIS A 499 -4.21 -1.91 -17.46
CA HIS A 499 -3.06 -1.05 -17.21
C HIS A 499 -1.76 -1.82 -17.46
N TYR A 500 -1.57 -2.97 -16.83
CA TYR A 500 -0.40 -3.84 -16.96
C TYR A 500 -0.07 -4.18 -18.42
N TYR A 501 -1.07 -4.60 -19.21
CA TYR A 501 -0.85 -4.89 -20.63
C TYR A 501 -0.77 -3.61 -21.47
N GLY A 502 -1.53 -2.58 -21.14
CA GLY A 502 -1.49 -1.28 -21.78
C GLY A 502 -0.11 -0.62 -21.71
N MET A 503 0.57 -0.71 -20.57
CA MET A 503 1.94 -0.20 -20.39
C MET A 503 2.96 -0.96 -21.26
N ARG A 504 2.73 -2.25 -21.53
CA ARG A 504 3.54 -3.01 -22.50
C ARG A 504 3.24 -2.61 -23.93
N VAL A 505 1.98 -2.35 -24.24
CA VAL A 505 1.54 -1.83 -25.54
C VAL A 505 2.15 -0.45 -25.81
N PHE A 506 2.25 0.43 -24.81
CA PHE A 506 2.94 1.73 -24.92
C PHE A 506 4.39 1.60 -25.39
N ASN A 507 5.10 0.58 -24.92
CA ASN A 507 6.48 0.31 -25.30
C ASN A 507 6.61 -0.58 -26.55
N TYR A 508 5.51 -1.16 -27.02
CA TYR A 508 5.51 -2.05 -28.17
C TYR A 508 5.87 -1.29 -29.44
N ARG A 509 6.98 -1.70 -30.07
CA ARG A 509 7.57 -1.08 -31.27
C ARG A 509 7.79 0.43 -31.18
N HIS A 510 7.74 1.00 -29.98
CA HIS A 510 7.94 2.42 -29.72
C HIS A 510 7.03 3.38 -30.51
N TYR A 511 5.83 2.95 -30.94
CA TYR A 511 4.94 3.82 -31.71
C TYR A 511 4.51 5.06 -30.91
N VAL A 512 4.11 4.87 -29.65
CA VAL A 512 3.71 5.98 -28.77
C VAL A 512 4.90 6.91 -28.52
N GLY A 513 6.06 6.36 -28.17
CA GLY A 513 7.27 7.16 -27.98
C GLY A 513 7.68 7.94 -29.24
N ALA A 514 7.60 7.34 -30.43
CA ALA A 514 7.95 8.01 -31.69
C ALA A 514 7.07 9.25 -31.93
N VAL A 515 5.76 9.12 -31.67
CA VAL A 515 4.80 10.22 -31.79
C VAL A 515 5.08 11.30 -30.75
N LEU A 516 5.27 10.95 -29.47
CA LEU A 516 5.49 11.92 -28.39
C LEU A 516 6.84 12.65 -28.50
N HIS A 517 7.91 11.97 -28.87
CA HIS A 517 9.22 12.60 -29.13
C HIS A 517 9.16 13.54 -30.34
N SER A 518 8.48 13.13 -31.41
CA SER A 518 8.29 13.97 -32.59
C SER A 518 7.42 15.17 -32.27
N TYR A 519 6.31 14.99 -31.55
CA TYR A 519 5.45 16.06 -31.06
C TYR A 519 6.23 17.11 -30.25
N ASN A 520 7.06 16.68 -29.29
CA ASN A 520 7.89 17.59 -28.50
C ASN A 520 8.85 18.42 -29.37
N VAL A 521 9.49 17.83 -30.39
CA VAL A 521 10.32 18.58 -31.34
C VAL A 521 9.48 19.54 -32.18
N LEU A 522 8.34 19.09 -32.69
CA LEU A 522 7.48 19.88 -33.56
C LEU A 522 6.86 21.06 -32.82
N GLN A 523 6.54 20.93 -31.55
CA GLN A 523 6.14 22.05 -30.70
C GLN A 523 7.27 23.07 -30.56
N GLN A 524 8.48 22.62 -30.17
CA GLN A 524 9.60 23.52 -29.87
C GLN A 524 10.22 24.20 -31.10
N LEU A 525 10.35 23.46 -32.21
CA LEU A 525 11.12 23.88 -33.39
C LEU A 525 10.30 23.84 -34.69
N GLY A 526 9.25 23.03 -34.72
CA GLY A 526 8.36 22.93 -35.86
C GLY A 526 7.36 24.09 -35.91
N GLY A 527 6.88 24.59 -34.76
CA GLY A 527 5.71 25.48 -34.68
C GLY A 527 4.41 24.69 -34.83
N LEU A 528 4.31 23.50 -34.23
CA LEU A 528 3.04 22.81 -34.02
C LEU A 528 2.39 23.42 -32.77
N GLU A 529 1.10 23.74 -32.87
CA GLU A 529 0.33 24.22 -31.72
C GLU A 529 0.21 23.15 -30.64
N GLU A 530 0.03 23.59 -29.41
CA GLU A 530 -0.10 22.70 -28.26
C GLU A 530 -1.38 21.86 -28.38
N ILE A 531 -1.23 20.54 -28.24
CA ILE A 531 -2.36 19.59 -28.22
C ILE A 531 -2.52 19.08 -26.78
N PRO A 532 -3.57 19.51 -26.03
CA PRO A 532 -3.67 19.28 -24.59
C PRO A 532 -3.50 17.81 -24.15
N ILE A 533 -4.03 16.87 -24.93
CA ILE A 533 -3.92 15.44 -24.64
C ILE A 533 -2.47 14.97 -24.75
N LEU A 534 -1.74 15.38 -25.78
CA LEU A 534 -0.33 15.00 -25.95
C LEU A 534 0.55 15.64 -24.88
N GLU A 535 0.22 16.86 -24.44
CA GLU A 535 0.86 17.51 -23.29
C GLU A 535 0.67 16.75 -21.99
N SER A 536 -0.57 16.33 -21.71
CA SER A 536 -0.88 15.51 -20.55
C SER A 536 -0.06 14.22 -20.59
N LEU A 537 -0.06 13.51 -21.73
CA LEU A 537 0.69 12.27 -21.89
C LEU A 537 2.20 12.46 -21.72
N CYS A 538 2.78 13.52 -22.32
CA CYS A 538 4.19 13.84 -22.17
C CYS A 538 4.57 14.19 -20.72
N THR A 539 3.66 14.80 -19.96
CA THR A 539 3.89 15.19 -18.57
C THR A 539 3.76 14.00 -17.63
N GLN A 540 2.63 13.29 -17.73
CA GLN A 540 2.26 12.15 -16.88
C GLN A 540 3.24 10.98 -17.02
N PHE A 541 3.66 10.69 -18.26
CA PHE A 541 4.58 9.58 -18.56
C PHE A 541 5.98 10.08 -18.89
N SER A 542 6.36 11.24 -18.36
CA SER A 542 7.67 11.86 -18.62
C SER A 542 8.83 10.93 -18.23
N GLY A 543 8.75 10.29 -17.06
CA GLY A 543 9.71 9.30 -16.59
C GLY A 543 9.83 8.05 -17.48
N MET A 544 8.78 7.72 -18.22
CA MET A 544 8.76 6.58 -19.14
C MET A 544 9.31 6.94 -20.52
N PHE A 545 8.83 8.05 -21.10
CA PHE A 545 9.17 8.39 -22.48
C PHE A 545 10.48 9.17 -22.59
N PHE A 546 10.85 9.95 -21.58
CA PHE A 546 12.02 10.81 -21.62
C PHE A 546 13.05 10.38 -20.57
N PRO A 547 14.16 9.75 -20.99
CA PRO A 547 15.27 9.43 -20.09
C PRO A 547 15.71 10.67 -19.29
N GLY A 548 15.60 10.59 -17.96
CA GLY A 548 15.84 11.71 -17.04
C GLY A 548 14.57 12.41 -16.54
N GLY A 549 13.38 11.92 -16.88
CA GLY A 549 12.09 12.40 -16.35
C GLY A 549 11.67 13.79 -16.83
N THR A 550 12.40 14.39 -17.78
CA THR A 550 12.12 15.72 -18.30
C THR A 550 12.19 15.72 -19.82
N ARG A 551 11.34 16.52 -20.46
CA ARG A 551 11.31 16.60 -21.93
C ARG A 551 12.63 17.21 -22.43
N PRO A 552 13.26 16.61 -23.45
CA PRO A 552 14.49 17.15 -24.01
C PRO A 552 14.20 18.52 -24.66
N LYS A 553 15.09 19.49 -24.42
CA LYS A 553 15.15 20.78 -25.14
C LYS A 553 16.25 20.80 -26.23
N ALA A 554 17.14 19.82 -26.17
CA ALA A 554 18.23 19.56 -27.11
C ALA A 554 18.64 18.09 -26.97
N SER A 555 19.52 17.61 -27.86
CA SER A 555 19.98 16.22 -27.87
C SER A 555 18.83 15.21 -27.97
N PHE A 556 17.81 15.58 -28.76
CA PHE A 556 16.59 14.82 -29.00
C PHE A 556 16.89 13.41 -29.49
N ARG A 557 17.85 13.24 -30.42
CA ARG A 557 18.23 11.92 -30.94
C ARG A 557 18.86 11.05 -29.87
N ALA A 558 19.68 11.61 -28.98
CA ALA A 558 20.28 10.86 -27.88
C ALA A 558 19.22 10.43 -26.85
N CYS A 559 18.27 11.32 -26.54
CA CYS A 559 17.14 11.03 -25.67
C CYS A 559 16.26 9.89 -26.25
N TRP A 560 15.87 10.01 -27.52
CA TRP A 560 15.16 8.97 -28.27
C TRP A 560 15.93 7.64 -28.32
N GLY A 561 17.22 7.69 -28.64
CA GLY A 561 18.09 6.53 -28.69
C GLY A 561 18.10 5.77 -27.37
N ARG A 562 18.24 6.47 -26.24
CA ARG A 562 18.16 5.87 -24.91
C ARG A 562 16.79 5.29 -24.61
N TYR A 563 15.71 5.97 -25.00
CA TYR A 563 14.33 5.49 -24.84
C TYR A 563 14.08 4.16 -25.57
N VAL A 564 14.53 4.03 -26.84
CA VAL A 564 14.42 2.77 -27.59
C VAL A 564 15.43 1.69 -27.13
N GLY A 565 16.11 1.91 -26.01
CA GLY A 565 17.07 0.98 -25.42
C GLY A 565 18.44 0.98 -26.08
N ALA A 566 18.76 1.92 -26.97
CA ALA A 566 20.08 2.02 -27.54
C ALA A 566 21.12 2.37 -26.46
N ARG A 567 22.30 1.78 -26.59
CA ARG A 567 23.47 2.02 -25.73
C ARG A 567 24.61 2.56 -26.56
N LEU A 568 25.42 3.42 -25.95
CA LEU A 568 26.65 3.90 -26.56
C LEU A 568 27.63 2.72 -26.67
N LYS A 569 28.02 2.39 -27.90
CA LYS A 569 29.12 1.46 -28.17
C LYS A 569 30.28 2.24 -28.75
N PHE A 570 31.42 2.16 -28.06
CA PHE A 570 32.68 2.66 -28.58
C PHE A 570 33.31 1.58 -29.45
N LYS A 571 33.79 1.95 -30.63
CA LYS A 571 34.54 1.02 -31.48
C LYS A 571 35.84 0.62 -30.76
N LYS A 572 36.04 -0.69 -30.56
CA LYS A 572 37.24 -1.25 -29.92
C LYS A 572 38.48 -0.79 -30.71
N GLY A 573 39.36 0.00 -30.08
CA GLY A 573 40.59 0.51 -30.70
C GLY A 573 40.59 1.98 -31.14
N HIS A 574 39.48 2.72 -31.03
CA HIS A 574 39.50 4.17 -31.27
C HIS A 574 39.93 4.94 -30.01
N LYS A 575 40.90 5.85 -30.17
CA LYS A 575 41.29 6.82 -29.12
C LYS A 575 40.09 7.71 -28.79
N ARG A 576 39.87 7.97 -27.49
CA ARG A 576 38.75 8.75 -26.90
C ARG A 576 38.48 10.14 -27.52
N ASN A 577 39.38 10.69 -28.34
CA ASN A 577 39.30 12.05 -28.87
C ASN A 577 38.64 12.19 -30.23
N ASP A 578 38.30 11.08 -30.92
CA ASP A 578 37.62 11.20 -32.21
C ASP A 578 36.10 11.32 -31.98
N ARG A 579 35.54 12.49 -32.31
CA ARG A 579 34.13 12.86 -32.06
C ARG A 579 33.12 11.89 -32.70
N ASP A 580 33.57 11.03 -33.62
CA ASP A 580 32.79 10.05 -34.37
C ASP A 580 33.02 8.57 -33.97
N SER A 581 33.72 8.30 -32.86
CA SER A 581 34.10 6.92 -32.47
C SER A 581 33.02 6.10 -31.76
N TRP A 582 31.81 6.64 -31.58
CA TRP A 582 30.70 5.98 -30.90
C TRP A 582 29.48 5.80 -31.82
N CYS A 583 28.79 4.68 -31.66
CA CYS A 583 27.48 4.44 -32.28
C CYS A 583 26.44 4.04 -31.22
N MET A 584 25.18 4.41 -31.45
CA MET A 584 24.08 3.89 -30.65
C MET A 584 23.65 2.54 -31.23
N ALA A 585 23.74 1.48 -30.43
CA ALA A 585 23.28 0.15 -30.81
C ALA A 585 22.24 -0.35 -29.81
N ILE A 586 21.12 -0.88 -30.30
CA ILE A 586 20.08 -1.49 -29.48
C ILE A 586 20.53 -2.92 -29.13
N PRO A 587 20.71 -3.27 -27.84
CA PRO A 587 21.01 -4.63 -27.44
C PRO A 587 19.89 -5.60 -27.83
N ALA A 588 20.22 -6.88 -28.07
CA ALA A 588 19.23 -7.88 -28.46
C ALA A 588 18.08 -8.04 -27.45
N HIS A 589 18.34 -7.91 -26.14
CA HIS A 589 17.29 -7.97 -25.11
C HIS A 589 16.31 -6.79 -25.21
N ALA A 590 16.79 -5.58 -25.49
CA ALA A 590 15.96 -4.39 -25.65
C ALA A 590 15.11 -4.48 -26.92
N ALA A 591 15.71 -4.95 -28.03
CA ALA A 591 14.98 -5.21 -29.27
C ALA A 591 13.89 -6.29 -29.09
N ARG A 592 14.20 -7.37 -28.35
CA ARG A 592 13.21 -8.39 -27.98
C ARG A 592 12.07 -7.80 -27.14
N ARG A 593 12.37 -6.99 -26.12
CA ARG A 593 11.38 -6.33 -25.28
C ARG A 593 10.46 -5.42 -26.10
N ALA A 594 11.03 -4.62 -27.00
CA ALA A 594 10.28 -3.76 -27.93
C ALA A 594 9.42 -4.55 -28.91
N ALA A 595 9.85 -5.75 -29.30
CA ALA A 595 9.07 -6.69 -30.11
C ALA A 595 7.99 -7.44 -29.31
N GLY A 596 7.82 -7.15 -28.01
CA GLY A 596 6.87 -7.82 -27.13
C GLY A 596 7.27 -9.24 -26.77
N LEU A 597 8.55 -9.59 -26.87
CA LEU A 597 9.11 -10.89 -26.46
C LEU A 597 9.70 -10.80 -25.05
N GLY A 598 9.41 -11.79 -24.20
CA GLY A 598 9.95 -11.87 -22.84
C GLY A 598 9.13 -11.11 -21.79
N ALA A 599 7.80 -11.13 -21.89
CA ALA A 599 6.90 -10.47 -20.94
C ALA A 599 6.94 -11.02 -19.49
N LYS A 600 7.84 -11.97 -19.17
CA LYS A 600 7.93 -12.57 -17.83
C LYS A 600 8.76 -11.70 -16.88
N SER A 601 8.08 -11.16 -15.87
CA SER A 601 8.49 -11.08 -14.45
C SER A 601 9.98 -10.85 -14.13
N GLU A 602 10.64 -9.89 -14.75
CA GLU A 602 11.73 -9.22 -14.06
C GLU A 602 11.13 -8.04 -13.31
N HIS A 603 11.59 -7.81 -12.08
CA HIS A 603 11.24 -6.70 -11.18
C HIS A 603 11.65 -5.34 -11.79
N ASP A 604 11.19 -5.04 -13.01
CA ASP A 604 11.17 -3.68 -13.53
C ASP A 604 10.15 -2.94 -12.67
N GLU A 605 10.64 -2.33 -11.59
CA GLU A 605 9.97 -1.27 -10.85
C GLU A 605 9.55 -0.21 -11.87
N LEU A 606 8.35 -0.36 -12.42
CA LEU A 606 7.77 0.59 -13.34
C LEU A 606 7.57 1.88 -12.55
N ARG A 607 8.50 2.82 -12.73
CA ARG A 607 8.59 4.13 -12.04
C ARG A 607 7.38 5.07 -12.28
N SER A 608 6.26 4.58 -12.76
CA SER A 608 5.04 5.37 -12.99
C SER A 608 3.80 4.68 -12.45
N ASP A 609 3.93 4.05 -11.29
CA ASP A 609 2.80 3.37 -10.67
C ASP A 609 1.88 4.39 -10.00
N CYS A 610 0.67 4.48 -10.55
CA CYS A 610 -0.46 5.08 -9.86
C CYS A 610 -0.57 4.48 -8.45
N LEU A 611 -0.82 5.33 -7.45
CA LEU A 611 -0.94 4.93 -6.04
C LEU A 611 -1.85 3.71 -5.85
N LEU A 612 -2.97 3.65 -6.60
CA LEU A 612 -3.91 2.54 -6.58
C LEU A 612 -3.24 1.20 -6.94
N PHE A 613 -2.51 1.14 -8.06
CA PHE A 613 -1.86 -0.10 -8.50
C PHE A 613 -0.67 -0.46 -7.60
N LYS A 614 0.06 0.53 -7.08
CA LYS A 614 1.16 0.31 -6.14
C LYS A 614 0.68 -0.37 -4.85
N ILE A 615 -0.38 0.14 -4.24
CA ILE A 615 -0.96 -0.44 -3.02
C ILE A 615 -1.56 -1.83 -3.32
N LYS A 616 -2.20 -2.02 -4.49
CA LYS A 616 -2.70 -3.34 -4.89
C LYS A 616 -1.58 -4.37 -5.01
N GLN A 617 -0.43 -4.00 -5.59
CA GLN A 617 0.75 -4.87 -5.68
C GLN A 617 1.36 -5.22 -4.31
N GLN A 618 1.07 -4.40 -3.28
CA GLN A 618 1.42 -4.66 -1.88
C GLN A 618 0.32 -5.46 -1.15
N ASP A 619 -0.55 -6.15 -1.89
CA ASP A 619 -1.72 -6.86 -1.35
C ASP A 619 -2.60 -5.98 -0.44
N TYR A 620 -2.70 -4.69 -0.78
CA TYR A 620 -3.43 -3.65 -0.05
C TYR A 620 -2.88 -3.32 1.34
N TYR A 621 -1.69 -3.83 1.68
CA TYR A 621 -0.97 -3.44 2.89
C TYR A 621 -0.40 -2.01 2.73
N LEU A 622 -0.53 -1.22 3.78
CA LEU A 622 0.01 0.14 3.87
C LEU A 622 0.89 0.25 5.11
N SER A 623 2.14 0.66 4.91
CA SER A 623 3.02 0.99 6.03
C SER A 623 2.60 2.28 6.73
N ASP A 624 3.05 2.46 7.97
CA ASP A 624 2.79 3.68 8.75
C ASP A 624 3.26 4.94 8.01
N ASP A 625 4.42 4.89 7.34
CA ASP A 625 4.92 6.00 6.51
C ASP A 625 3.97 6.32 5.34
N GLN A 626 3.34 5.32 4.74
CA GLN A 626 2.38 5.55 3.66
C GLN A 626 1.10 6.20 4.20
N TRP A 627 0.64 5.80 5.39
CA TRP A 627 -0.49 6.46 6.06
C TRP A 627 -0.20 7.93 6.36
N ASP A 628 0.99 8.22 6.88
CA ASP A 628 1.40 9.60 7.19
C ASP A 628 1.48 10.46 5.92
N ASN A 629 2.00 9.91 4.83
CA ASN A 629 2.03 10.60 3.53
C ASN A 629 0.62 10.91 2.99
N VAL A 630 -0.32 9.97 3.12
CA VAL A 630 -1.72 10.17 2.72
C VAL A 630 -2.36 11.29 3.55
N ASN A 631 -2.14 11.29 4.87
CA ASN A 631 -2.66 12.30 5.77
C ASN A 631 -2.08 13.69 5.48
N ASN A 632 -0.77 13.79 5.25
CA ASN A 632 -0.08 15.05 4.93
C ASN A 632 -0.46 15.63 3.55
N SER A 633 -0.81 14.77 2.60
CA SER A 633 -1.28 15.21 1.28
C SER A 633 -2.66 15.90 1.34
N SER A 634 -3.48 15.56 2.34
CA SER A 634 -4.80 16.15 2.52
C SER A 634 -4.76 17.58 3.08
N SER A 635 -3.76 17.88 3.92
CA SER A 635 -3.63 19.18 4.60
C SER A 635 -2.94 20.26 3.75
N SER A 636 -2.14 19.85 2.76
CA SER A 636 -1.31 20.75 1.94
C SER A 636 -1.99 21.30 0.70
N SER A 637 -3.26 20.98 0.42
CA SER A 637 -3.98 21.49 -0.77
C SER A 637 -4.41 22.97 -0.67
N THR A 638 -4.04 23.66 0.41
CA THR A 638 -4.30 25.10 0.58
C THR A 638 -3.31 25.90 -0.27
N GLN A 639 -3.72 26.23 -1.50
CA GLN A 639 -3.10 27.09 -2.53
C GLN A 639 -1.56 27.15 -2.61
N PRO A 640 -0.95 26.92 -3.79
CA PRO A 640 0.47 27.19 -3.98
C PRO A 640 0.74 28.69 -3.85
N THR A 641 1.12 29.15 -2.65
CA THR A 641 1.75 30.46 -2.49
C THR A 641 3.04 30.44 -3.30
N ILE A 642 3.06 31.18 -4.39
CA ILE A 642 4.22 31.45 -5.21
C ILE A 642 5.32 31.99 -4.28
N LYS A 643 6.22 31.12 -3.82
CA LYS A 643 7.45 31.54 -3.16
C LYS A 643 8.35 32.11 -4.25
N ASP A 644 8.31 33.43 -4.33
CA ASP A 644 9.20 34.23 -5.15
C ASP A 644 10.66 33.86 -4.82
N GLY A 645 11.38 33.39 -5.84
CA GLY A 645 12.72 32.84 -5.71
C GLY A 645 13.75 33.93 -5.42
N GLY A 646 13.96 34.23 -4.15
CA GLY A 646 15.06 35.04 -3.65
C GLY A 646 16.42 34.42 -4.00
N ARG A 647 16.99 34.90 -5.11
CA ARG A 647 18.30 34.58 -5.66
C ARG A 647 19.40 34.99 -4.68
N LYS A 648 20.08 34.03 -4.03
CA LYS A 648 21.37 34.25 -3.36
C LYS A 648 22.49 34.08 -4.38
N GLU A 649 23.01 35.19 -4.88
CA GLU A 649 24.26 35.23 -5.65
C GLU A 649 25.45 35.34 -4.69
N SER A 650 26.33 34.34 -4.74
CA SER A 650 27.68 34.38 -4.21
C SER A 650 28.60 35.10 -5.21
N ALA A 651 29.25 36.16 -4.72
CA ALA A 651 30.09 37.06 -5.48
C ALA A 651 31.40 36.42 -6.00
N ALA A 652 31.73 36.68 -7.26
CA ALA A 652 33.11 36.77 -7.75
C ALA A 652 33.19 37.87 -8.82
N SER A 653 34.06 38.84 -8.55
CA SER A 653 34.31 40.09 -9.27
C SER A 653 34.92 39.89 -10.66
N SER A 654 34.39 40.58 -11.68
CA SER A 654 35.24 41.26 -12.68
C SER A 654 34.46 42.29 -13.51
N ARG A 655 35.08 43.46 -13.65
CA ARG A 655 34.63 44.69 -14.31
C ARG A 655 34.70 44.58 -15.84
N ARG A 656 33.70 45.09 -16.58
CA ARG A 656 33.82 46.26 -17.46
C ARG A 656 32.50 46.67 -18.12
N SER A 657 32.41 47.98 -18.31
CA SER A 657 31.34 48.90 -18.70
C SER A 657 30.97 48.95 -20.18
N SER A 658 29.69 49.24 -20.50
CA SER A 658 29.17 50.31 -21.42
C SER A 658 27.68 50.03 -21.74
N SER A 659 26.71 50.81 -21.21
CA SER A 659 25.99 51.95 -21.83
C SER A 659 25.34 51.60 -23.20
N LEU A 660 24.01 51.62 -23.42
CA LEU A 660 23.07 52.76 -23.56
C LEU A 660 21.70 52.13 -23.95
N SER A 661 20.57 52.34 -23.25
CA SER A 661 19.60 53.47 -23.30
C SER A 661 18.28 53.16 -24.05
N THR A 662 17.17 53.31 -23.32
CA THR A 662 15.88 53.98 -23.65
C THR A 662 14.99 53.57 -24.82
N SER A 663 13.73 53.22 -24.51
CA SER A 663 12.44 53.83 -24.98
C SER A 663 11.29 52.88 -24.56
N THR A 664 10.29 53.21 -23.74
CA THR A 664 9.22 54.24 -23.73
C THR A 664 8.26 54.16 -24.92
N VAL A 665 7.03 53.65 -24.71
CA VAL A 665 5.67 54.10 -25.20
C VAL A 665 4.64 53.21 -24.46
N SER A 666 3.90 53.66 -23.44
CA SER A 666 2.66 54.48 -23.40
C SER A 666 1.37 53.83 -23.92
N SER A 667 0.39 53.70 -23.00
CA SER A 667 -1.08 53.88 -23.12
C SER A 667 -1.86 52.90 -24.04
N THR A 668 -3.09 52.46 -23.78
CA THR A 668 -4.23 53.14 -23.14
C THR A 668 -5.34 52.11 -22.82
N PHE A 669 -6.14 52.47 -21.83
CA PHE A 669 -7.46 51.97 -21.45
C PHE A 669 -8.37 51.53 -22.62
N SER A 670 -9.14 50.46 -22.41
CA SER A 670 -10.56 50.38 -22.78
C SER A 670 -11.27 49.32 -21.93
N ARG A 671 -12.20 49.82 -21.13
CA ARG A 671 -13.04 49.10 -20.17
C ARG A 671 -14.38 48.86 -20.87
N SER A 672 -14.75 47.62 -21.12
CA SER A 672 -16.09 47.26 -21.59
C SER A 672 -16.63 46.13 -20.71
N SER A 673 -17.55 46.55 -19.84
CA SER A 673 -18.45 45.75 -19.03
C SER A 673 -19.41 44.96 -19.90
N SER A 674 -19.48 43.64 -19.67
CA SER A 674 -20.62 42.81 -20.05
C SER A 674 -20.93 41.89 -18.88
N ALA A 675 -22.10 42.14 -18.29
CA ALA A 675 -22.72 41.32 -17.27
C ALA A 675 -23.13 39.98 -17.86
N SER A 676 -22.73 38.89 -17.22
CA SER A 676 -23.34 37.58 -17.37
C SER A 676 -23.47 36.93 -16.00
N SER A 677 -24.73 36.63 -15.70
CA SER A 677 -25.26 36.03 -14.47
C SER A 677 -24.75 34.60 -14.26
N ASN A 678 -23.95 34.40 -13.21
CA ASN A 678 -23.70 33.07 -12.64
C ASN A 678 -24.60 32.88 -11.42
N THR A 679 -25.60 32.01 -11.56
CA THR A 679 -26.38 31.43 -10.47
C THR A 679 -25.51 30.41 -9.72
N SER A 680 -24.92 30.83 -8.61
CA SER A 680 -24.30 29.94 -7.63
C SER A 680 -25.37 29.31 -6.75
N PHE A 681 -25.54 27.99 -6.85
CA PHE A 681 -26.27 27.19 -5.87
C PHE A 681 -25.47 27.16 -4.56
N GLY A 682 -25.83 28.02 -3.61
CA GLY A 682 -25.41 27.93 -2.23
C GLY A 682 -26.23 26.86 -1.51
N SER A 683 -25.64 25.69 -1.28
CA SER A 683 -26.18 24.72 -0.32
C SER A 683 -25.61 25.05 1.06
N MET A 684 -26.38 25.78 1.85
CA MET A 684 -26.17 25.92 3.28
C MET A 684 -26.80 24.72 3.98
N CYS A 685 -25.98 23.81 4.50
CA CYS A 685 -26.34 22.96 5.62
C CYS A 685 -25.40 23.31 6.78
N GLY A 686 -25.86 24.19 7.65
CA GLY A 686 -25.24 24.44 8.94
C GLY A 686 -25.55 23.27 9.89
N SER A 687 -24.57 22.39 10.07
CA SER A 687 -24.57 21.41 11.16
C SER A 687 -23.43 21.74 12.11
N SER A 688 -23.80 22.10 13.34
CA SER A 688 -22.91 22.44 14.43
C SER A 688 -21.99 21.27 14.80
N GLY A 689 -20.74 21.33 14.34
CA GLY A 689 -19.58 21.40 15.24
C GLY A 689 -19.30 20.27 16.23
N ASN A 690 -19.56 19.01 15.91
CA ASN A 690 -18.71 17.91 16.39
C ASN A 690 -17.78 17.53 15.24
N GLY A 691 -16.55 18.02 15.28
CA GLY A 691 -15.54 17.70 14.27
C GLY A 691 -15.20 16.21 14.36
N SER A 692 -15.99 15.36 13.68
CA SER A 692 -15.66 13.94 13.55
C SER A 692 -14.31 13.88 12.86
N SER A 693 -13.25 13.53 13.59
CA SER A 693 -11.94 13.33 13.01
C SER A 693 -12.09 12.37 11.84
N MET A 694 -11.68 12.81 10.65
CA MET A 694 -11.75 11.98 9.46
C MET A 694 -10.87 10.75 9.69
N THR A 695 -11.43 9.55 9.54
CA THR A 695 -10.64 8.32 9.70
C THR A 695 -9.61 8.20 8.58
N PRO A 696 -8.43 7.59 8.82
CA PRO A 696 -7.39 7.45 7.80
C PRO A 696 -7.89 6.80 6.50
N LEU A 697 -8.76 5.79 6.61
CA LEU A 697 -9.39 5.12 5.46
C LEU A 697 -10.23 6.08 4.61
N LEU A 698 -10.98 7.00 5.23
CA LEU A 698 -11.77 7.98 4.51
C LEU A 698 -10.89 9.05 3.85
N ALA A 699 -9.78 9.43 4.50
CA ALA A 699 -8.77 10.33 3.91
C ALA A 699 -8.15 9.72 2.64
N LEU A 700 -7.81 8.44 2.70
CA LEU A 700 -7.31 7.67 1.57
C LEU A 700 -8.37 7.59 0.46
N ALA A 701 -9.63 7.30 0.81
CA ALA A 701 -10.75 7.20 -0.14
C ALA A 701 -10.89 8.49 -0.95
N GLN A 702 -10.90 9.65 -0.29
CA GLN A 702 -11.01 10.95 -0.96
C GLN A 702 -9.80 11.26 -1.84
N THR A 703 -8.60 10.85 -1.43
CA THR A 703 -7.36 11.05 -2.20
C THR A 703 -7.37 10.20 -3.48
N LEU A 704 -7.81 8.95 -3.39
CA LEU A 704 -8.00 8.07 -4.54
C LEU A 704 -9.12 8.55 -5.45
N GLN A 705 -10.25 9.00 -4.88
CA GLN A 705 -11.36 9.56 -5.65
C GLN A 705 -10.91 10.76 -6.48
N ARG A 706 -10.16 11.70 -5.88
CA ARG A 706 -9.56 12.84 -6.60
C ARG A 706 -8.66 12.38 -7.75
N THR A 707 -7.93 11.28 -7.56
CA THR A 707 -7.05 10.70 -8.61
C THR A 707 -7.85 10.03 -9.74
N CYS A 708 -9.03 9.50 -9.44
CA CYS A 708 -9.94 8.89 -10.42
C CYS A 708 -10.79 9.92 -11.17
N ASP A 709 -11.16 11.03 -10.54
CA ASP A 709 -12.05 12.04 -11.12
C ASP A 709 -11.29 13.08 -11.95
N GLN A 710 -10.14 13.56 -11.46
CA GLN A 710 -9.26 14.60 -12.06
C GLN A 710 -9.92 15.45 -13.17
N SER A 711 -11.02 16.14 -12.85
CA SER A 711 -11.64 17.12 -13.76
C SER A 711 -10.84 18.41 -13.85
N ASP A 712 -10.06 18.71 -12.81
CA ASP A 712 -9.48 20.04 -12.59
C ASP A 712 -7.96 20.07 -12.82
N SER A 713 -7.31 18.93 -13.05
CA SER A 713 -5.88 18.87 -13.38
C SER A 713 -5.67 18.69 -14.87
N ALA A 714 -4.62 19.31 -15.41
CA ALA A 714 -4.15 19.08 -16.79
C ALA A 714 -3.69 17.63 -17.08
N LEU A 715 -3.80 16.72 -16.10
CA LEU A 715 -3.41 15.32 -16.18
C LEU A 715 -4.64 14.43 -16.32
N LEU A 716 -4.52 13.36 -17.10
CA LEU A 716 -5.56 12.35 -17.26
C LEU A 716 -5.57 11.41 -16.03
N PRO A 717 -6.74 10.99 -15.54
CA PRO A 717 -6.84 10.07 -14.41
C PRO A 717 -6.21 8.71 -14.75
N THR A 718 -4.98 8.49 -14.26
CA THR A 718 -4.16 7.29 -14.58
C THR A 718 -4.91 5.97 -14.41
N PRO A 719 -5.69 5.73 -13.32
CA PRO A 719 -6.43 4.48 -13.15
C PRO A 719 -7.44 4.21 -14.26
N ARG A 720 -7.96 5.27 -14.90
CA ARG A 720 -9.00 5.19 -15.92
C ARG A 720 -8.45 5.33 -17.33
N LEU A 721 -7.17 5.61 -17.50
CA LEU A 721 -6.59 5.83 -18.83
C LEU A 721 -6.61 4.53 -19.66
N ASN A 722 -7.31 4.59 -20.80
CA ASN A 722 -7.35 3.54 -21.80
C ASN A 722 -6.10 3.61 -22.68
N LEU A 723 -5.03 2.99 -22.20
CA LEU A 723 -3.74 2.91 -22.89
C LEU A 723 -3.84 2.23 -24.27
N PHE A 724 -4.83 1.35 -24.48
CA PHE A 724 -5.08 0.72 -25.77
C PHE A 724 -5.60 1.73 -26.80
N ALA A 725 -6.48 2.65 -26.38
CA ALA A 725 -6.96 3.73 -27.25
C ALA A 725 -5.81 4.69 -27.61
N VAL A 726 -5.02 5.14 -26.63
CA VAL A 726 -3.86 6.01 -26.88
C VAL A 726 -2.89 5.38 -27.90
N PHE A 727 -2.60 4.08 -27.74
CA PHE A 727 -1.77 3.34 -28.68
C PHE A 727 -2.38 3.31 -30.08
N GLU A 728 -3.69 3.05 -30.20
CA GLU A 728 -4.38 3.03 -31.48
C GLU A 728 -4.28 4.38 -32.21
N TYR A 729 -4.49 5.50 -31.52
CA TYR A 729 -4.30 6.83 -32.10
C TYR A 729 -2.86 7.06 -32.57
N CYS A 730 -1.86 6.64 -31.78
CA CYS A 730 -0.46 6.74 -32.20
C CYS A 730 -0.16 5.87 -33.43
N VAL A 731 -0.70 4.66 -33.50
CA VAL A 731 -0.58 3.78 -34.68
C VAL A 731 -1.20 4.43 -35.91
N ARG A 732 -2.34 5.11 -35.79
CA ARG A 732 -2.95 5.84 -36.91
C ARG A 732 -2.04 6.95 -37.44
N VAL A 733 -1.35 7.69 -36.56
CA VAL A 733 -0.31 8.67 -36.98
C VAL A 733 0.82 7.97 -37.73
N VAL A 734 1.38 6.90 -37.15
CA VAL A 734 2.50 6.15 -37.74
C VAL A 734 2.13 5.56 -39.10
N SER A 735 0.94 4.97 -39.23
CA SER A 735 0.43 4.39 -40.47
C SER A 735 0.30 5.45 -41.56
N ARG A 736 -0.33 6.60 -41.26
CA ARG A 736 -0.45 7.71 -42.22
C ARG A 736 0.92 8.21 -42.70
N LEU A 737 1.87 8.34 -41.79
CA LEU A 737 3.22 8.80 -42.13
C LEU A 737 3.94 7.78 -42.97
N SER A 738 3.85 6.49 -42.61
CA SER A 738 4.49 5.41 -43.35
C SER A 738 3.96 5.33 -44.78
N ASP A 739 2.64 5.39 -44.97
CA ASP A 739 2.02 5.37 -46.30
C ASP A 739 2.39 6.58 -47.15
N ALA A 740 2.63 7.74 -46.52
CA ALA A 740 3.07 8.95 -47.21
C ALA A 740 4.56 8.93 -47.58
N THR A 741 5.42 8.35 -46.73
CA THR A 741 6.87 8.36 -46.95
C THR A 741 7.38 7.17 -47.77
N HIS A 742 6.70 6.03 -47.72
CA HIS A 742 7.11 4.82 -48.41
C HIS A 742 6.44 4.72 -49.79
N THR A 743 7.24 4.94 -50.85
CA THR A 743 6.76 4.85 -52.24
C THR A 743 6.78 3.43 -52.80
N GLY A 744 7.50 2.50 -52.15
CA GLY A 744 7.57 1.11 -52.56
C GLY A 744 6.25 0.37 -52.38
N LYS A 745 5.83 -0.43 -53.37
CA LYS A 745 4.60 -1.24 -53.28
C LYS A 745 4.64 -2.25 -52.13
N GLU A 746 5.83 -2.76 -51.80
CA GLU A 746 6.06 -3.72 -50.71
C GLU A 746 6.12 -3.04 -49.34
N GLU A 747 6.38 -1.73 -49.30
CA GLU A 747 6.50 -0.96 -48.05
C GLU A 747 5.19 -0.28 -47.64
N ARG A 748 4.24 -0.13 -48.57
CA ARG A 748 2.91 0.40 -48.26
C ARG A 748 2.17 -0.50 -47.29
N GLY A 749 1.55 0.11 -46.28
CA GLY A 749 0.88 -0.59 -45.20
C GLY A 749 1.81 -1.16 -44.12
N MET A 750 3.13 -0.93 -44.18
CA MET A 750 4.03 -1.23 -43.07
C MET A 750 4.13 -0.03 -42.12
N ASN A 751 3.94 -0.25 -40.82
CA ASN A 751 4.10 0.78 -39.80
C ASN A 751 5.58 0.99 -39.44
N CYS A 752 6.19 2.05 -39.96
CA CYS A 752 7.58 2.42 -39.80
C CYS A 752 7.75 3.70 -38.96
N ILE A 753 8.76 3.71 -38.07
CA ILE A 753 9.11 4.85 -37.20
C ILE A 753 10.35 5.63 -37.69
N CYS A 754 10.75 5.45 -38.96
CA CYS A 754 11.94 6.11 -39.51
C CYS A 754 11.82 7.63 -39.50
N PHE A 755 10.60 8.18 -39.65
CA PHE A 755 10.32 9.62 -39.62
C PHE A 755 10.81 10.27 -38.32
N ALA A 756 10.67 9.59 -37.18
CA ALA A 756 11.10 10.11 -35.89
C ALA A 756 12.62 10.34 -35.89
N SER A 757 13.40 9.37 -36.39
CA SER A 757 14.86 9.52 -36.46
C SER A 757 15.29 10.68 -37.36
N SER A 758 14.61 10.87 -38.49
CA SER A 758 14.87 12.00 -39.41
C SER A 758 14.59 13.35 -38.74
N ILE A 759 13.42 13.50 -38.12
CA ILE A 759 13.01 14.75 -37.45
C ILE A 759 13.92 15.08 -36.27
N LEU A 760 14.22 14.10 -35.42
CA LEU A 760 15.05 14.30 -34.23
C LEU A 760 16.51 14.65 -34.58
N THR A 761 17.05 14.08 -35.66
CA THR A 761 18.41 14.41 -36.14
C THR A 761 18.48 15.83 -36.68
N ALA A 762 17.49 16.24 -37.47
CA ALA A 762 17.41 17.59 -38.00
C ALA A 762 17.20 18.63 -36.87
N ALA A 763 16.41 18.29 -35.84
CA ALA A 763 16.24 19.10 -34.65
C ALA A 763 17.56 19.32 -33.88
N ASP A 764 18.35 18.26 -33.66
CA ASP A 764 19.65 18.37 -32.99
C ASP A 764 20.61 19.27 -33.75
N ARG A 765 20.68 19.14 -35.08
CA ARG A 765 21.45 20.04 -35.95
C ARG A 765 21.05 21.50 -35.74
N ILE A 766 19.75 21.81 -35.75
CA ILE A 766 19.23 23.16 -35.53
C ILE A 766 19.63 23.69 -34.14
N CYS A 767 19.48 22.87 -33.09
CA CYS A 767 19.86 23.25 -31.73
C CYS A 767 21.37 23.49 -31.59
N ASP A 768 22.21 22.63 -32.17
CA ASP A 768 23.66 22.79 -32.15
C ASP A 768 24.11 24.04 -32.90
N SER A 769 23.53 24.33 -34.06
CA SER A 769 23.82 25.57 -34.80
C SER A 769 23.39 26.82 -34.04
N ARG A 770 22.21 26.81 -33.41
CA ARG A 770 21.76 27.92 -32.55
C ARG A 770 22.72 28.14 -31.37
N ARG A 771 23.21 27.07 -30.75
CA ARG A 771 24.23 27.15 -29.69
C ARG A 771 25.55 27.76 -30.18
N LEU A 772 25.88 27.57 -31.46
CA LEU A 772 27.04 28.18 -32.13
C LEU A 772 26.74 29.58 -32.70
N GLY A 773 25.59 30.18 -32.39
CA GLY A 773 25.17 31.50 -32.90
C GLY A 773 24.77 31.52 -34.38
N ARG A 774 24.57 30.34 -34.99
CA ARG A 774 24.16 30.21 -36.40
C ARG A 774 22.65 30.08 -36.50
N ILE A 775 22.04 30.84 -37.41
CA ILE A 775 20.63 30.71 -37.75
C ILE A 775 20.51 29.57 -38.76
N GLU A 776 20.16 28.39 -38.29
CA GLU A 776 19.90 27.23 -39.14
C GLU A 776 18.42 26.86 -39.11
N THR A 777 17.88 26.50 -40.29
CA THR A 777 16.48 26.12 -40.47
C THR A 777 16.37 24.68 -40.98
N TRP A 778 15.14 24.15 -40.97
CA TRP A 778 14.79 22.91 -41.66
C TRP A 778 15.19 22.97 -43.13
N LYS A 779 15.90 21.95 -43.61
CA LYS A 779 16.21 21.76 -45.04
C LYS A 779 14.94 21.46 -45.82
N LYS A 780 15.01 21.48 -47.16
CA LYS A 780 13.83 21.31 -48.02
C LYS A 780 13.14 19.96 -47.80
N ASP A 781 13.92 18.88 -47.81
CA ASP A 781 13.51 17.51 -47.55
C ASP A 781 13.01 17.30 -46.11
N GLU A 782 13.72 17.87 -45.13
CA GLU A 782 13.31 17.81 -43.73
C GLU A 782 11.98 18.55 -43.49
N ARG A 783 11.77 19.69 -44.17
CA ARG A 783 10.54 20.51 -44.05
C ARG A 783 9.31 19.76 -44.54
N GLU A 784 9.45 18.98 -45.61
CA GLU A 784 8.38 18.11 -46.10
C GLU A 784 7.98 17.07 -45.05
N CYS A 785 8.97 16.37 -44.47
CA CYS A 785 8.73 15.40 -43.39
C CYS A 785 8.12 16.04 -42.13
N VAL A 786 8.59 17.23 -41.75
CA VAL A 786 8.03 18.02 -40.62
C VAL A 786 6.57 18.39 -40.88
N ASN A 787 6.24 18.90 -42.06
CA ASN A 787 4.87 19.29 -42.40
C ASN A 787 3.92 18.10 -42.46
N LEU A 788 4.36 16.99 -43.05
CA LEU A 788 3.62 15.73 -43.07
C LEU A 788 3.34 15.23 -41.65
N THR A 789 4.37 15.22 -40.78
CA THR A 789 4.25 14.76 -39.39
C THR A 789 3.33 15.65 -38.56
N LYS A 790 3.43 16.97 -38.74
CA LYS A 790 2.49 17.92 -38.13
C LYS A 790 1.05 17.65 -38.54
N SER A 791 0.78 17.54 -39.85
CA SER A 791 -0.57 17.26 -40.35
C SER A 791 -1.10 15.95 -39.79
N ALA A 792 -0.30 14.87 -39.84
CA ALA A 792 -0.72 13.57 -39.35
C ALA A 792 -1.05 13.59 -37.84
N ILE A 793 -0.21 14.22 -37.01
CA ILE A 793 -0.46 14.35 -35.56
C ILE A 793 -1.70 15.22 -35.32
N HIS A 794 -1.78 16.38 -35.96
CA HIS A 794 -2.89 17.32 -35.80
C HIS A 794 -4.22 16.68 -36.22
N ASP A 795 -4.28 16.06 -37.40
CA ASP A 795 -5.51 15.46 -37.93
C ASP A 795 -6.02 14.29 -37.07
N VAL A 796 -5.11 13.59 -36.39
CA VAL A 796 -5.47 12.45 -35.54
C VAL A 796 -5.86 12.88 -34.13
N PHE A 797 -5.18 13.86 -33.53
CA PHE A 797 -5.35 14.19 -32.11
C PHE A 797 -6.16 15.46 -31.81
N THR A 798 -6.36 16.37 -32.77
CA THR A 798 -7.02 17.66 -32.49
C THR A 798 -8.47 17.51 -32.04
N ASN A 799 -9.17 16.49 -32.55
CA ASN A 799 -10.57 16.22 -32.20
C ASN A 799 -10.72 15.14 -31.12
N VAL A 800 -9.61 14.61 -30.60
CA VAL A 800 -9.66 13.62 -29.52
C VAL A 800 -9.94 14.37 -28.23
N LYS A 801 -10.90 13.89 -27.47
CA LYS A 801 -11.23 14.41 -26.17
C LYS A 801 -10.69 13.50 -25.07
N ALA A 802 -10.59 14.00 -23.86
CA ALA A 802 -10.09 13.22 -22.73
C ALA A 802 -10.95 11.96 -22.52
N GLU A 803 -12.27 12.08 -22.61
CA GLU A 803 -13.23 10.98 -22.46
C GLU A 803 -13.04 9.85 -23.48
N ASP A 804 -12.53 10.14 -24.69
CA ASP A 804 -12.24 9.12 -25.71
C ASP A 804 -11.07 8.22 -25.29
N LEU A 805 -10.24 8.68 -24.36
CA LEU A 805 -9.07 7.99 -23.83
C LEU A 805 -9.32 7.42 -22.44
N LEU A 806 -10.52 7.53 -21.87
CA LEU A 806 -10.83 7.01 -20.54
C LEU A 806 -11.79 5.82 -20.60
N TRP A 807 -11.63 4.89 -19.67
CA TRP A 807 -12.63 3.87 -19.39
C TRP A 807 -13.89 4.51 -18.82
N ASN A 808 -15.05 4.10 -19.34
CA ASN A 808 -16.35 4.56 -18.84
C ASN A 808 -16.80 3.61 -17.71
N ILE A 809 -16.63 4.09 -16.48
CA ILE A 809 -16.81 3.37 -15.21
C ILE A 809 -17.68 4.22 -14.29
#